data_AF-A0A954U651-F1
#
_entry.id   AF-A0A954U651-F1
#
_cell.length_a   1.000
_cell.length_b   1.000
_cell.length_c   1.000
_cell.angle_alpha   90.00
_cell.angle_beta   90.00
_cell.angle_gamma   90.00
#
_symmetry.space_group_name_H-M   'P 1'
#
loop_
_entity.id
_entity.type
_entity.pdbx_description
1 polymer ?
#
loop_
_entity_poly.entity_id
_entity_poly.type
_entity_poly.pdbx_seq_one_letter_code
_entity_poly.pdbx_strand_id
1 'polypeptide(L)'
;MNTSSTSTTAGSASPTGEVSVLDSASNSRRRERLQDVVEQAANLLPVSGPITSFAFLNTLQALEDRPFDEGLQRGSRLFGAQPYLPEATYRKRFAEGRIRHEDLSAVLIDDLGDSADHLLGVLGTRFGLRMAMLEHALQCGRQDELRWYVAETDALRRMCEEVSAEQRKAFLVETRHWVMRDIRHAHSAGDAGTGVPDEAARNVLAGLLTQFNEDAIERWNDETWERFSLQALWRICVSGVRDVKSPRSATMPMVRHRDWLRLATHEDSDWLVHALMIRLTAAFVDQGFADWQMPYRERGFYQAFLAMFQSGGGPPDRWLSRLPEEVHRLHTEQVEPLDSILESLDLLGVDDDEFEDYLSATMLALRGWAGIIRHMEVRPDRVPHPVPPHSLMEFLAVRLILERHALAHVARETMGCDGTLVDLRDVARERVNGRTAASNNVEQRAFQVFQLAQFLGWMPHTLIHLNQAQWSGLIAEIEAFDDVQRRRIFHRAFERRYRVMALDAIATHARRTARRVDKPRFQAAFCIDAREESFRRHLEEVAPDTETFGAAGFFGVAMYYRGAADAHYTALCPIVVQPKHWVVEDVVYTFELAHRRRARTRRALGTASHQMHLGSRSMASGALLTASVGVLASIPMVARVLFPRLTAKIRRTAGAFVAPPPVTRLRLERTSGEPGPHNEGIGFSVREMADIGERMLRDIGLTSNFARLVIFFGHGSFCLNNP
;
A
#
# COMPACT_ATOMS: atom_id res chain seq x y z
N MET A 1 25.03 11.80 -91.00
CA MET A 1 24.58 10.59 -91.73
C MET A 1 24.41 9.46 -90.72
N ASN A 2 23.52 8.51 -91.00
CA ASN A 2 23.12 7.35 -90.19
C ASN A 2 22.26 7.61 -88.92
N THR A 3 20.95 7.45 -89.15
CA THR A 3 19.99 6.62 -88.38
C THR A 3 20.61 5.36 -87.73
N SER A 4 20.10 4.71 -86.68
CA SER A 4 18.90 4.84 -85.80
C SER A 4 19.23 4.09 -84.47
N SER A 5 18.36 3.62 -83.55
CA SER A 5 16.89 3.47 -83.46
C SER A 5 16.45 3.30 -81.99
N THR A 6 15.16 3.46 -81.70
CA THR A 6 14.54 3.25 -80.37
C THR A 6 14.14 1.80 -80.09
N SER A 7 14.31 1.33 -78.85
CA SER A 7 13.49 0.24 -78.29
C SER A 7 13.22 0.46 -76.80
N THR A 8 11.95 0.44 -76.42
CA THR A 8 11.46 0.69 -75.06
C THR A 8 11.39 -0.61 -74.26
N THR A 9 11.87 -0.62 -73.02
CA THR A 9 11.48 -1.60 -71.99
C THR A 9 11.12 -0.86 -70.71
N ALA A 10 9.89 -1.07 -70.23
CA ALA A 10 9.41 -0.49 -68.99
C ALA A 10 9.93 -1.28 -67.78
N GLY A 11 10.51 -0.60 -66.80
CA GLY A 11 10.84 -1.14 -65.48
C GLY A 11 9.84 -0.64 -64.44
N SER A 12 9.12 -1.56 -63.80
CA SER A 12 8.16 -1.25 -62.73
C SER A 12 8.87 -0.79 -61.46
N ALA A 13 8.48 0.35 -60.89
CA ALA A 13 8.85 0.71 -59.53
C ALA A 13 8.00 -0.09 -58.53
N SER A 14 8.65 -0.91 -57.70
CA SER A 14 8.00 -1.64 -56.61
C SER A 14 7.83 -0.72 -55.38
N PRO A 15 6.64 -0.61 -54.77
CA PRO A 15 6.37 0.29 -53.65
C PRO A 15 6.80 -0.26 -52.28
N THR A 16 7.75 -1.19 -52.23
CA THR A 16 8.09 -1.98 -51.03
C THR A 16 9.15 -1.35 -50.12
N GLY A 17 9.67 -0.16 -50.48
CA GLY A 17 10.77 0.49 -49.75
C GLY A 17 10.36 1.43 -48.61
N GLU A 18 9.21 2.10 -48.72
CA GLU A 18 8.81 3.12 -47.72
C GLU A 18 8.12 2.50 -46.49
N VAL A 19 7.42 1.38 -46.64
CA VAL A 19 6.65 0.75 -45.56
C VAL A 19 7.57 0.21 -44.45
N SER A 20 8.65 -0.50 -44.77
CA SER A 20 9.53 -1.09 -43.73
C SER A 20 10.37 -0.05 -42.97
N VAL A 21 10.63 1.13 -43.57
CA VAL A 21 11.30 2.25 -42.90
C VAL A 21 10.35 2.95 -41.93
N LEU A 22 9.06 3.07 -42.28
CA LEU A 22 8.03 3.61 -41.40
C LEU A 22 7.74 2.67 -40.22
N ASP A 23 7.62 1.36 -40.46
CA ASP A 23 7.38 0.37 -39.40
C ASP A 23 8.56 0.26 -38.42
N SER A 24 9.81 0.26 -38.91
CA SER A 24 10.99 0.22 -38.04
C SER A 24 11.17 1.51 -37.23
N ALA A 25 10.88 2.68 -37.80
CA ALA A 25 10.86 3.96 -37.07
C ALA A 25 9.67 4.06 -36.10
N SER A 26 8.55 3.40 -36.39
CA SER A 26 7.42 3.27 -35.46
C SER A 26 7.82 2.41 -34.25
N ASN A 27 8.31 1.19 -34.49
CA ASN A 27 8.73 0.27 -33.43
C ASN A 27 9.88 0.82 -32.57
N SER A 28 10.81 1.58 -33.15
CA SER A 28 11.86 2.26 -32.36
C SER A 28 11.27 3.26 -31.36
N ARG A 29 10.26 4.05 -31.76
CA ARG A 29 9.56 4.98 -30.86
C ARG A 29 8.69 4.26 -29.83
N ARG A 30 8.04 3.14 -30.19
CA ARG A 30 7.32 2.29 -29.23
C ARG A 30 8.27 1.72 -28.16
N ARG A 31 9.48 1.26 -28.56
CA ARG A 31 10.53 0.77 -27.65
C ARG A 31 11.03 1.87 -26.69
N GLU A 32 11.35 3.06 -27.20
CA GLU A 32 11.77 4.20 -26.37
C GLU A 32 10.69 4.57 -25.33
N ARG A 33 9.44 4.75 -25.79
CA ARG A 33 8.29 5.03 -24.91
C ARG A 33 8.07 3.94 -23.86
N LEU A 34 8.17 2.67 -24.25
CA LEU A 34 8.03 1.54 -23.33
C LEU A 34 9.11 1.57 -22.25
N GLN A 35 10.37 1.86 -22.62
CA GLN A 35 11.47 1.94 -21.67
C GLN A 35 11.28 3.09 -20.66
N ASP A 36 10.83 4.26 -21.12
CA ASP A 36 10.49 5.39 -20.26
C ASP A 36 9.34 5.03 -19.30
N VAL A 37 8.28 4.37 -19.79
CA VAL A 37 7.14 3.93 -18.97
C VAL A 37 7.57 2.92 -17.90
N VAL A 38 8.43 1.96 -18.23
CA VAL A 38 8.92 0.97 -17.26
C VAL A 38 9.78 1.63 -16.18
N GLU A 39 10.61 2.62 -16.54
CA GLU A 39 11.42 3.38 -15.58
C GLU A 39 10.54 4.27 -14.67
N GLN A 40 9.48 4.90 -15.21
CA GLN A 40 8.49 5.63 -14.43
C GLN A 40 7.73 4.72 -13.45
N ALA A 41 7.25 3.57 -13.93
CA ALA A 41 6.57 2.56 -13.11
C ALA A 41 7.50 1.97 -12.03
N ALA A 42 8.81 1.84 -12.31
CA ALA A 42 9.80 1.38 -11.34
C ALA A 42 9.96 2.34 -10.14
N ASN A 43 9.66 3.64 -10.31
CA ASN A 43 9.67 4.61 -9.20
C ASN A 43 8.49 4.40 -8.23
N LEU A 44 7.42 3.71 -8.63
CA LEU A 44 6.31 3.32 -7.75
C LEU A 44 6.65 2.11 -6.86
N LEU A 45 7.79 1.45 -7.08
CA LEU A 45 8.17 0.25 -6.33
C LEU A 45 8.72 0.59 -4.93
N PRO A 46 8.39 -0.22 -3.90
CA PRO A 46 8.95 -0.04 -2.56
C PRO A 46 10.45 -0.38 -2.56
N VAL A 47 11.28 0.57 -2.11
CA VAL A 47 12.72 0.36 -1.90
C VAL A 47 12.92 -0.69 -0.79
N SER A 48 13.12 -1.94 -1.21
CA SER A 48 13.20 -3.11 -0.33
C SER A 48 14.50 -3.86 -0.60
N GLY A 49 15.39 -3.95 0.38
CA GLY A 49 16.53 -4.86 0.29
C GLY A 49 16.16 -6.30 0.67
N PRO A 50 17.07 -7.27 0.45
CA PRO A 50 17.00 -8.56 1.14
C PRO A 50 16.94 -8.36 2.67
N ILE A 51 16.36 -9.32 3.39
CA ILE A 51 15.99 -9.23 4.82
C ILE A 51 17.15 -8.82 5.76
N THR A 52 18.41 -8.95 5.32
CA THR A 52 19.61 -8.49 6.03
C THR A 52 19.65 -6.97 6.26
N SER A 53 18.85 -6.17 5.55
CA SER A 53 18.73 -4.71 5.75
C SER A 53 17.27 -4.27 5.86
N PHE A 54 16.81 -4.01 7.09
CA PHE A 54 15.52 -3.36 7.33
C PHE A 54 15.65 -1.84 7.21
N ALA A 55 14.97 -1.27 6.22
CA ALA A 55 14.70 0.17 6.13
C ALA A 55 13.23 0.37 5.74
N PHE A 56 12.46 1.07 6.57
CA PHE A 56 11.12 1.52 6.20
C PHE A 56 11.25 2.82 5.41
N LEU A 57 11.08 2.75 4.09
CA LEU A 57 10.89 3.92 3.24
C LEU A 57 9.39 4.16 3.04
N ASN A 58 8.98 5.42 2.93
CA ASN A 58 7.58 5.77 2.72
C ASN A 58 7.14 5.27 1.33
N THR A 59 6.14 4.38 1.27
CA THR A 59 5.58 3.87 0.01
C THR A 59 4.88 4.96 -0.82
N LEU A 60 4.62 6.13 -0.24
CA LEU A 60 4.06 7.29 -0.93
C LEU A 60 5.12 8.26 -1.47
N GLN A 61 6.43 7.93 -1.40
CA GLN A 61 7.50 8.82 -1.86
C GLN A 61 7.32 9.27 -3.32
N ALA A 62 6.86 8.38 -4.20
CA ALA A 62 6.59 8.68 -5.61
C ALA A 62 5.38 9.61 -5.85
N LEU A 63 4.76 10.11 -4.78
CA LEU A 63 3.60 11.01 -4.79
C LEU A 63 3.85 12.27 -3.93
N GLU A 64 5.10 12.55 -3.56
CA GLU A 64 5.53 13.73 -2.77
C GLU A 64 5.37 15.06 -3.55
N ASP A 65 5.16 14.99 -4.87
CA ASP A 65 4.81 16.13 -5.74
C ASP A 65 3.36 16.62 -5.54
N ARG A 66 2.52 15.86 -4.83
CA ARG A 66 1.07 16.09 -4.71
C ARG A 66 0.65 16.55 -3.31
N PRO A 67 -0.48 17.28 -3.20
CA PRO A 67 -1.14 17.51 -1.92
C PRO A 67 -1.40 16.18 -1.18
N PHE A 68 -1.19 16.16 0.14
CA PHE A 68 -1.17 14.93 0.94
C PHE A 68 -2.41 14.04 0.74
N ASP A 69 -3.62 14.59 0.78
CA ASP A 69 -4.86 13.83 0.59
C ASP A 69 -5.02 13.29 -0.85
N GLU A 70 -4.53 14.01 -1.86
CA GLU A 70 -4.51 13.54 -3.25
C GLU A 70 -3.48 12.43 -3.47
N GLY A 71 -2.30 12.58 -2.89
CA GLY A 71 -1.26 11.55 -2.83
C GLY A 71 -1.78 10.28 -2.14
N LEU A 72 -2.50 10.41 -1.02
CA LEU A 72 -3.16 9.28 -0.37
C LEU A 72 -4.25 8.63 -1.24
N GLN A 73 -5.06 9.41 -1.96
CA GLN A 73 -6.09 8.86 -2.86
C GLN A 73 -5.50 8.21 -4.13
N ARG A 74 -4.42 8.72 -4.73
CA ARG A 74 -3.71 8.04 -5.84
C ARG A 74 -2.96 6.82 -5.32
N GLY A 75 -2.28 6.91 -4.17
CA GLY A 75 -1.60 5.79 -3.52
C GLY A 75 -2.56 4.66 -3.11
N SER A 76 -3.74 4.98 -2.60
CA SER A 76 -4.79 3.99 -2.31
C SER A 76 -5.19 3.19 -3.56
N ARG A 77 -5.41 3.89 -4.69
CA ARG A 77 -5.75 3.28 -5.99
C ARG A 77 -4.60 2.45 -6.55
N LEU A 78 -3.36 2.96 -6.52
CA LEU A 78 -2.17 2.27 -7.04
C LEU A 78 -1.80 1.03 -6.22
N PHE A 79 -1.83 1.13 -4.88
CA PHE A 79 -1.34 0.07 -4.00
C PHE A 79 -2.45 -0.86 -3.45
N GLY A 80 -3.71 -0.58 -3.74
CA GLY A 80 -4.86 -1.31 -3.19
C GLY A 80 -4.97 -1.19 -1.65
N ALA A 81 -4.46 -0.08 -1.10
CA ALA A 81 -4.33 0.15 0.33
C ALA A 81 -5.43 1.08 0.85
N GLN A 82 -5.82 0.92 2.12
CA GLN A 82 -6.73 1.86 2.79
C GLN A 82 -5.97 3.14 3.17
N PRO A 83 -6.37 4.33 2.71
CA PRO A 83 -5.62 5.57 2.95
C PRO A 83 -5.76 6.10 4.38
N TYR A 84 -6.81 5.68 5.08
CA TYR A 84 -7.13 6.09 6.44
C TYR A 84 -7.60 4.88 7.26
N LEU A 85 -7.49 4.97 8.60
CA LEU A 85 -8.06 3.98 9.52
C LEU A 85 -9.56 3.73 9.23
N PRO A 86 -10.09 2.53 9.50
CA PRO A 86 -11.53 2.24 9.30
C PRO A 86 -12.42 3.24 10.04
N GLU A 87 -13.55 3.62 9.45
CA GLU A 87 -14.44 4.68 9.98
C GLU A 87 -14.89 4.37 11.43
N ALA A 88 -15.21 3.10 11.73
CA ALA A 88 -15.52 2.62 13.07
C ALA A 88 -14.43 2.91 14.12
N THR A 89 -13.16 2.94 13.72
CA THR A 89 -12.04 3.32 14.60
C THR A 89 -12.11 4.80 14.96
N TYR A 90 -12.42 5.67 14.00
CA TYR A 90 -12.60 7.09 14.27
C TYR A 90 -13.86 7.39 15.07
N ARG A 91 -14.99 6.71 14.79
CA ARG A 91 -16.21 6.79 15.60
C ARG A 91 -15.95 6.39 17.06
N LYS A 92 -15.15 5.33 17.30
CA LYS A 92 -14.68 5.00 18.64
C LYS A 92 -13.83 6.12 19.26
N ARG A 93 -12.91 6.74 18.50
CA ARG A 93 -12.12 7.90 18.99
C ARG A 93 -12.99 9.12 19.31
N PHE A 94 -14.07 9.34 18.57
CA PHE A 94 -15.07 10.38 18.83
C PHE A 94 -15.83 10.09 20.14
N ALA A 95 -16.34 8.87 20.32
CA ALA A 95 -16.98 8.43 21.57
C ALA A 95 -16.03 8.46 22.79
N GLU A 96 -14.73 8.20 22.59
CA GLU A 96 -13.67 8.35 23.61
C GLU A 96 -13.29 9.82 23.89
N GLY A 97 -13.88 10.82 23.19
CA GLY A 97 -13.52 12.23 23.31
C GLY A 97 -12.12 12.59 22.79
N ARG A 98 -11.48 11.68 22.03
CA ARG A 98 -10.19 11.89 21.34
C ARG A 98 -10.34 12.59 19.99
N ILE A 99 -11.56 12.67 19.48
CA ILE A 99 -12.05 13.62 18.49
C ILE A 99 -13.26 14.29 19.13
N ARG A 100 -13.44 15.60 18.97
CA ARG A 100 -14.62 16.31 19.51
C ARG A 100 -15.47 16.89 18.39
N HIS A 101 -16.73 17.22 18.71
CA HIS A 101 -17.63 17.91 17.78
C HIS A 101 -17.02 19.25 17.29
N GLU A 102 -16.36 20.01 18.17
CA GLU A 102 -15.61 21.23 17.81
C GLU A 102 -14.50 20.99 16.77
N ASP A 103 -13.81 19.83 16.83
CA ASP A 103 -12.76 19.48 15.87
C ASP A 103 -13.36 19.08 14.51
N LEU A 104 -14.43 18.27 14.51
CA LEU A 104 -15.14 17.89 13.28
C LEU A 104 -15.78 19.11 12.60
N SER A 105 -16.46 19.97 13.37
CA SER A 105 -17.11 21.19 12.87
C SER A 105 -16.09 22.12 12.21
N ALA A 106 -14.98 22.41 12.90
CA ALA A 106 -13.95 23.29 12.36
C ALA A 106 -13.28 22.72 11.09
N VAL A 107 -13.05 21.41 11.01
CA VAL A 107 -12.48 20.78 9.81
C VAL A 107 -13.50 20.71 8.67
N LEU A 108 -14.78 20.44 8.95
CA LEU A 108 -15.81 20.33 7.92
C LEU A 108 -16.17 21.71 7.34
N ILE A 109 -16.15 22.78 8.14
CA ILE A 109 -16.31 24.16 7.65
C ILE A 109 -15.13 24.53 6.73
N ASP A 110 -13.90 24.23 7.13
CA ASP A 110 -12.68 24.47 6.34
C ASP A 110 -12.67 23.68 5.02
N ASP A 111 -13.16 22.43 5.03
CA ASP A 111 -13.27 21.57 3.85
C ASP A 111 -14.39 22.00 2.87
N LEU A 112 -15.49 22.55 3.38
CA LEU A 112 -16.63 22.99 2.57
C LEU A 112 -16.52 24.44 2.07
N GLY A 113 -15.81 25.31 2.78
CA GLY A 113 -15.74 26.74 2.50
C GLY A 113 -17.13 27.37 2.33
N ASP A 114 -17.27 28.24 1.33
CA ASP A 114 -18.53 28.92 1.00
C ASP A 114 -19.70 27.97 0.68
N SER A 115 -19.43 26.69 0.39
CA SER A 115 -20.48 25.70 0.12
C SER A 115 -21.12 25.09 1.37
N ALA A 116 -20.64 25.43 2.58
CA ALA A 116 -21.17 24.93 3.84
C ALA A 116 -22.67 25.23 4.01
N ASP A 117 -23.09 26.45 3.67
CA ASP A 117 -24.46 26.95 3.81
C ASP A 117 -25.36 26.64 2.59
N HIS A 118 -24.87 25.88 1.60
CA HIS A 118 -25.66 25.50 0.44
C HIS A 118 -26.88 24.66 0.88
N LEU A 119 -28.08 25.17 0.59
CA LEU A 119 -29.35 24.55 0.96
C LEU A 119 -29.69 23.35 0.08
N LEU A 120 -29.99 22.21 0.71
CA LEU A 120 -30.45 20.98 0.06
C LEU A 120 -31.99 21.00 -0.05
N GLY A 121 -32.49 22.00 -0.76
CA GLY A 121 -33.92 22.32 -0.78
C GLY A 121 -34.40 22.74 0.62
N VAL A 122 -35.36 21.98 1.15
CA VAL A 122 -35.95 22.20 2.49
C VAL A 122 -35.33 21.33 3.60
N LEU A 123 -34.30 20.55 3.29
CA LEU A 123 -33.74 19.53 4.19
C LEU A 123 -32.61 20.04 5.11
N GLY A 124 -32.22 21.31 4.97
CA GLY A 124 -31.10 21.92 5.71
C GLY A 124 -29.91 22.26 4.80
N THR A 125 -28.74 22.46 5.40
CA THR A 125 -27.50 22.83 4.69
C THR A 125 -26.61 21.62 4.40
N ARG A 126 -25.70 21.78 3.44
CA ARG A 126 -24.63 20.82 3.12
C ARG A 126 -23.76 20.47 4.34
N PHE A 127 -23.44 21.46 5.17
CA PHE A 127 -22.75 21.25 6.44
C PHE A 127 -23.58 20.36 7.38
N GLY A 128 -24.87 20.64 7.57
CA GLY A 128 -25.75 19.86 8.44
C GLY A 128 -25.86 18.39 8.01
N LEU A 129 -26.04 18.14 6.71
CA LEU A 129 -26.06 16.78 6.15
C LEU A 129 -24.73 16.05 6.43
N ARG A 130 -23.60 16.65 6.06
CA ARG A 130 -22.28 16.00 6.22
C ARG A 130 -21.89 15.82 7.68
N MET A 131 -22.30 16.73 8.57
CA MET A 131 -22.11 16.56 10.01
C MET A 131 -22.89 15.35 10.52
N ALA A 132 -24.18 15.21 10.18
CA ALA A 132 -24.96 14.04 10.57
C ALA A 132 -24.40 12.73 10.01
N MET A 133 -23.83 12.73 8.79
CA MET A 133 -23.12 11.56 8.23
C MET A 133 -21.83 11.20 8.99
N LEU A 134 -21.19 12.16 9.68
CA LEU A 134 -20.05 11.92 10.55
C LEU A 134 -20.49 11.49 11.96
N GLU A 135 -21.55 12.07 12.51
CA GLU A 135 -22.02 11.76 13.86
C GLU A 135 -22.70 10.39 13.92
N HIS A 136 -23.55 10.06 12.94
CA HIS A 136 -24.32 8.82 12.88
C HIS A 136 -23.74 7.80 11.89
N ALA A 137 -23.78 6.51 12.25
CA ALA A 137 -23.22 5.44 11.45
C ALA A 137 -24.21 4.99 10.34
N LEU A 138 -24.00 5.48 9.12
CA LEU A 138 -24.77 5.03 7.96
C LEU A 138 -24.39 3.60 7.57
N GLN A 139 -25.38 2.71 7.52
CA GLN A 139 -25.20 1.31 7.16
C GLN A 139 -25.23 1.20 5.64
N CYS A 140 -24.08 0.88 5.07
CA CYS A 140 -23.88 0.79 3.64
C CYS A 140 -23.40 -0.63 3.30
N GLY A 141 -24.01 -1.25 2.31
CA GLY A 141 -23.68 -2.61 1.87
C GLY A 141 -24.28 -2.90 0.51
N ARG A 142 -23.98 -4.08 -0.02
CA ARG A 142 -24.66 -4.63 -1.20
C ARG A 142 -26.14 -4.87 -0.88
N GLN A 143 -26.95 -4.96 -1.93
CA GLN A 143 -28.39 -5.18 -1.82
C GLN A 143 -28.75 -6.39 -0.93
N ASP A 144 -28.01 -7.49 -1.02
CA ASP A 144 -28.24 -8.69 -0.20
C ASP A 144 -27.85 -8.49 1.27
N GLU A 145 -26.76 -7.77 1.54
CA GLU A 145 -26.30 -7.42 2.89
C GLU A 145 -27.32 -6.50 3.58
N LEU A 146 -27.86 -5.52 2.85
CA LEU A 146 -28.90 -4.62 3.35
C LEU A 146 -30.22 -5.36 3.61
N ARG A 147 -30.62 -6.29 2.74
CA ARG A 147 -31.82 -7.12 2.94
C ARG A 147 -31.70 -8.00 4.17
N TRP A 148 -30.52 -8.59 4.40
CA TRP A 148 -30.24 -9.32 5.64
C TRP A 148 -30.28 -8.39 6.87
N TYR A 149 -29.60 -7.24 6.82
CA TYR A 149 -29.57 -6.26 7.91
C TYR A 149 -30.98 -5.77 8.30
N VAL A 150 -31.80 -5.40 7.31
CA VAL A 150 -33.19 -4.94 7.55
C VAL A 150 -34.07 -6.02 8.17
N ALA A 151 -33.85 -7.29 7.81
CA ALA A 151 -34.55 -8.43 8.38
C ALA A 151 -34.12 -8.74 9.83
N GLU A 152 -32.81 -8.64 10.11
CA GLU A 152 -32.23 -8.95 11.43
C GLU A 152 -32.50 -7.84 12.47
N THR A 153 -32.50 -6.57 12.05
CA THR A 153 -32.60 -5.41 12.95
C THR A 153 -34.00 -4.83 13.11
N ASP A 154 -35.00 -5.37 12.41
CA ASP A 154 -36.37 -4.83 12.39
C ASP A 154 -36.43 -3.32 11.98
N ALA A 155 -35.47 -2.85 11.18
CA ALA A 155 -35.27 -1.42 10.85
C ALA A 155 -36.49 -0.73 10.18
N LEU A 156 -37.40 -1.49 9.57
CA LEU A 156 -38.66 -1.00 9.01
C LEU A 156 -39.86 -1.15 9.97
N ARG A 157 -39.60 -1.47 11.24
CA ARG A 157 -40.62 -1.71 12.28
C ARG A 157 -40.36 -0.92 13.56
N ARG A 158 -39.10 -0.65 13.89
CA ARG A 158 -38.69 0.14 15.07
C ARG A 158 -37.71 1.22 14.64
N MET A 159 -37.87 2.41 15.20
CA MET A 159 -36.97 3.52 14.94
C MET A 159 -35.59 3.24 15.55
N CYS A 160 -34.53 3.74 14.91
CA CYS A 160 -33.16 3.56 15.39
C CYS A 160 -32.96 4.10 16.82
N GLU A 161 -32.25 3.35 17.67
CA GLU A 161 -32.02 3.69 19.09
C GLU A 161 -31.20 4.97 19.30
N GLU A 162 -30.44 5.41 18.29
CA GLU A 162 -29.70 6.68 18.34
C GLU A 162 -30.61 7.93 18.20
N VAL A 163 -31.87 7.76 17.76
CA VAL A 163 -32.81 8.88 17.60
C VAL A 163 -33.38 9.30 18.95
N SER A 164 -33.35 10.60 19.25
CA SER A 164 -33.86 11.10 20.53
C SER A 164 -35.37 10.82 20.71
N ALA A 165 -35.79 10.63 21.96
CA ALA A 165 -37.20 10.40 22.28
C ALA A 165 -38.12 11.55 21.83
N GLU A 166 -37.59 12.78 21.77
CA GLU A 166 -38.31 13.97 21.28
C GLU A 166 -38.51 13.91 19.76
N GLN A 167 -37.46 13.65 18.98
CA GLN A 167 -37.55 13.47 17.53
C GLN A 167 -38.47 12.29 17.18
N ARG A 168 -38.36 11.15 17.87
CA ARG A 168 -39.25 10.00 17.67
C ARG A 168 -40.71 10.37 17.89
N LYS A 169 -41.01 11.10 18.98
CA LYS A 169 -42.38 11.54 19.27
C LYS A 169 -42.89 12.52 18.22
N ALA A 170 -42.09 13.52 17.83
CA ALA A 170 -42.46 14.49 16.79
C ALA A 170 -42.77 13.79 15.46
N PHE A 171 -41.86 12.92 15.01
CA PHE A 171 -42.00 12.15 13.77
C PHE A 171 -43.30 11.33 13.72
N LEU A 172 -43.64 10.63 14.81
CA LEU A 172 -44.86 9.82 14.87
C LEU A 172 -46.13 10.68 14.90
N VAL A 173 -46.14 11.76 15.69
CA VAL A 173 -47.31 12.65 15.81
C VAL A 173 -47.58 13.38 14.49
N GLU A 174 -46.56 13.95 13.87
CA GLU A 174 -46.70 14.70 12.62
C GLU A 174 -47.02 13.78 11.43
N THR A 175 -46.39 12.59 11.33
CA THR A 175 -46.74 11.62 10.29
C THR A 175 -48.20 11.16 10.45
N ARG A 176 -48.65 10.89 11.68
CA ARG A 176 -50.05 10.58 11.97
C ARG A 176 -51.00 11.71 11.57
N HIS A 177 -50.67 12.96 11.90
CA HIS A 177 -51.49 14.11 11.52
C HIS A 177 -51.59 14.28 10.00
N TRP A 178 -50.48 14.18 9.27
CA TRP A 178 -50.45 14.25 7.80
C TRP A 178 -51.27 13.13 7.15
N VAL A 179 -51.09 11.88 7.57
CA VAL A 179 -51.83 10.72 7.02
C VAL A 179 -53.33 10.89 7.25
N MET A 180 -53.74 11.29 8.45
CA MET A 180 -55.16 11.49 8.78
C MET A 180 -55.75 12.69 8.02
N ARG A 181 -55.04 13.82 7.97
CA ARG A 181 -55.53 15.09 7.38
C ARG A 181 -55.53 15.07 5.85
N ASP A 182 -54.40 14.74 5.24
CA ASP A 182 -54.13 15.06 3.83
C ASP A 182 -54.25 13.84 2.91
N ILE A 183 -54.05 12.63 3.45
CA ILE A 183 -54.16 11.38 2.70
C ILE A 183 -55.54 10.76 2.87
N ARG A 184 -56.03 10.57 4.11
CA ARG A 184 -57.30 9.86 4.38
C ARG A 184 -58.54 10.68 3.99
N HIS A 185 -58.66 11.95 4.41
CA HIS A 185 -59.84 12.78 4.10
C HIS A 185 -60.04 13.06 2.60
N ALA A 186 -59.04 12.82 1.75
CA ALA A 186 -59.20 12.80 0.29
C ALA A 186 -60.26 11.79 -0.21
N HIS A 187 -60.63 10.78 0.59
CA HIS A 187 -61.75 9.87 0.30
C HIS A 187 -63.11 10.31 0.85
N SER A 188 -63.17 11.36 1.69
CA SER A 188 -64.40 11.79 2.37
C SER A 188 -64.94 13.13 1.88
N ALA A 189 -64.24 13.82 0.97
CA ALA A 189 -64.59 15.14 0.47
C ALA A 189 -65.72 15.13 -0.57
N GLY A 190 -66.94 14.82 -0.11
CA GLY A 190 -68.17 15.42 -0.67
C GLY A 190 -68.54 16.74 0.00
N ASP A 191 -67.65 17.30 0.84
CA ASP A 191 -67.90 18.46 1.70
C ASP A 191 -66.68 19.41 1.75
N ALA A 192 -66.94 20.68 2.06
CA ALA A 192 -66.12 21.84 1.67
C ALA A 192 -64.88 22.10 2.56
N GLY A 193 -63.89 21.21 2.53
CA GLY A 193 -62.57 21.43 3.12
C GLY A 193 -61.55 22.01 2.12
N THR A 194 -60.89 23.11 2.46
CA THR A 194 -59.94 23.83 1.57
C THR A 194 -58.54 23.19 1.45
N GLY A 195 -58.41 21.88 1.70
CA GLY A 195 -57.16 21.14 1.57
C GLY A 195 -57.07 20.45 0.21
N VAL A 196 -56.04 20.74 -0.58
CA VAL A 196 -55.77 19.99 -1.83
C VAL A 196 -55.26 18.60 -1.45
N PRO A 197 -55.90 17.50 -1.92
CA PRO A 197 -55.43 16.14 -1.64
C PRO A 197 -53.99 15.90 -2.11
N ASP A 198 -53.18 15.24 -1.28
CA ASP A 198 -51.86 14.77 -1.67
C ASP A 198 -51.98 13.45 -2.47
N GLU A 199 -52.40 13.58 -3.72
CA GLU A 199 -52.62 12.46 -4.64
C GLU A 199 -51.32 11.68 -4.92
N ALA A 200 -50.17 12.36 -4.92
CA ALA A 200 -48.85 11.73 -5.02
C ALA A 200 -48.56 10.83 -3.81
N ALA A 201 -48.82 11.31 -2.59
CA ALA A 201 -48.71 10.47 -1.39
C ALA A 201 -49.68 9.32 -1.36
N ARG A 202 -50.94 9.55 -1.75
CA ARG A 202 -51.91 8.46 -1.82
C ARG A 202 -51.47 7.37 -2.79
N ASN A 203 -50.93 7.72 -3.95
CA ASN A 203 -50.42 6.75 -4.93
C ASN A 203 -49.22 5.93 -4.41
N VAL A 204 -48.27 6.54 -3.70
CA VAL A 204 -47.12 5.82 -3.11
C VAL A 204 -47.53 4.94 -1.91
N LEU A 205 -48.51 5.39 -1.12
CA LEU A 205 -48.88 4.76 0.16
C LEU A 205 -50.14 3.88 0.11
N ALA A 206 -50.93 3.86 -0.97
CA ALA A 206 -52.17 3.09 -1.07
C ALA A 206 -51.99 1.62 -0.67
N GLY A 207 -51.02 0.93 -1.26
CA GLY A 207 -50.72 -0.47 -0.93
C GLY A 207 -50.09 -0.69 0.46
N LEU A 208 -49.79 0.37 1.22
CA LEU A 208 -49.39 0.30 2.63
C LEU A 208 -50.60 0.48 3.54
N LEU A 209 -51.48 1.43 3.20
CA LEU A 209 -52.75 1.66 3.89
C LEU A 209 -53.64 0.41 3.86
N THR A 210 -53.75 -0.27 2.71
CA THR A 210 -54.43 -1.57 2.61
C THR A 210 -53.77 -2.64 3.49
N GLN A 211 -52.43 -2.70 3.51
CA GLN A 211 -51.66 -3.70 4.28
C GLN A 211 -51.86 -3.55 5.80
N PHE A 212 -52.07 -2.32 6.29
CA PHE A 212 -52.28 -2.02 7.71
C PHE A 212 -53.77 -1.90 8.09
N ASN A 213 -54.69 -2.18 7.16
CA ASN A 213 -56.14 -2.02 7.34
C ASN A 213 -56.55 -0.59 7.70
N GLU A 214 -56.57 0.30 6.67
CA GLU A 214 -57.00 1.72 6.77
C GLU A 214 -58.35 1.92 7.48
N ASP A 215 -59.29 0.98 7.36
CA ASP A 215 -60.59 1.04 8.04
C ASP A 215 -60.47 1.02 9.58
N ALA A 216 -59.36 0.50 10.11
CA ALA A 216 -59.06 0.42 11.53
C ALA A 216 -58.05 1.48 12.03
N ILE A 217 -57.67 2.47 11.20
CA ILE A 217 -56.59 3.44 11.48
C ILE A 217 -56.77 4.26 12.77
N GLU A 218 -58.01 4.54 13.15
CA GLU A 218 -58.34 5.22 14.42
C GLU A 218 -58.06 4.38 15.67
N ARG A 219 -57.94 3.05 15.50
CA ARG A 219 -57.68 2.07 16.57
C ARG A 219 -56.23 1.57 16.58
N TRP A 220 -55.38 2.05 15.67
CA TRP A 220 -53.96 1.71 15.67
C TRP A 220 -53.27 2.20 16.96
N ASN A 221 -52.56 1.29 17.61
CA ASN A 221 -51.70 1.62 18.76
C ASN A 221 -50.38 2.26 18.31
N ASP A 222 -49.58 2.75 19.26
CA ASP A 222 -48.32 3.46 18.97
C ASP A 222 -47.31 2.58 18.19
N GLU A 223 -47.24 1.28 18.48
CA GLU A 223 -46.39 0.34 17.73
C GLU A 223 -46.84 0.20 16.26
N THR A 224 -48.15 0.16 16.01
CA THR A 224 -48.71 0.12 14.66
C THR A 224 -48.42 1.41 13.90
N TRP A 225 -48.57 2.57 14.57
CA TRP A 225 -48.21 3.87 14.00
C TRP A 225 -46.71 4.00 13.69
N GLU A 226 -45.82 3.47 14.54
CA GLU A 226 -44.38 3.45 14.29
C GLU A 226 -44.01 2.58 13.09
N ARG A 227 -44.52 1.34 13.06
CA ARG A 227 -44.33 0.43 11.93
C ARG A 227 -44.86 0.98 10.62
N PHE A 228 -46.03 1.63 10.64
CA PHE A 228 -46.59 2.29 9.47
C PHE A 228 -45.71 3.47 9.01
N SER A 229 -45.33 4.35 9.94
CA SER A 229 -44.58 5.58 9.61
C SER A 229 -43.20 5.28 9.02
N LEU A 230 -42.50 4.26 9.53
CA LEU A 230 -41.21 3.81 9.00
C LEU A 230 -41.37 3.17 7.61
N GLN A 231 -42.41 2.36 7.39
CA GLN A 231 -42.67 1.78 6.06
C GLN A 231 -43.14 2.81 5.03
N ALA A 232 -43.84 3.86 5.48
CA ALA A 232 -44.21 4.99 4.63
C ALA A 232 -42.96 5.78 4.22
N LEU A 233 -42.09 6.13 5.18
CA LEU A 233 -40.81 6.78 4.92
C LEU A 233 -39.95 5.97 3.93
N TRP A 234 -39.82 4.66 4.15
CA TRP A 234 -39.10 3.76 3.25
C TRP A 234 -39.66 3.76 1.82
N ARG A 235 -40.99 3.62 1.65
CA ARG A 235 -41.62 3.66 0.31
C ARG A 235 -41.40 4.99 -0.41
N ILE A 236 -41.41 6.11 0.33
CA ILE A 236 -41.13 7.45 -0.21
C ILE A 236 -39.67 7.56 -0.66
N CYS A 237 -38.71 7.11 0.15
CA CYS A 237 -37.30 7.07 -0.24
C CYS A 237 -37.07 6.19 -1.49
N VAL A 238 -37.67 5.00 -1.55
CA VAL A 238 -37.59 4.10 -2.72
C VAL A 238 -38.22 4.74 -3.97
N SER A 239 -39.32 5.47 -3.81
CA SER A 239 -39.99 6.15 -4.92
C SER A 239 -39.17 7.33 -5.45
N GLY A 240 -38.69 8.21 -4.58
CA GLY A 240 -37.93 9.41 -4.97
C GLY A 240 -36.56 9.12 -5.58
N VAL A 241 -35.93 8.01 -5.18
CA VAL A 241 -34.63 7.57 -5.68
C VAL A 241 -34.74 6.82 -7.03
N ARG A 242 -35.90 6.26 -7.38
CA ARG A 242 -36.07 5.34 -8.53
C ARG A 242 -35.48 5.86 -9.84
N ASP A 243 -35.72 7.13 -10.15
CA ASP A 243 -35.30 7.75 -11.42
C ASP A 243 -34.02 8.60 -11.27
N VAL A 244 -33.33 8.52 -10.12
CA VAL A 244 -32.07 9.24 -9.89
C VAL A 244 -30.94 8.53 -10.63
N LYS A 245 -30.54 9.13 -11.75
CA LYS A 245 -29.34 8.72 -12.50
C LYS A 245 -28.14 8.76 -11.57
N SER A 246 -27.31 7.71 -11.62
CA SER A 246 -26.07 7.69 -10.87
C SER A 246 -25.17 8.86 -11.30
N PRO A 247 -24.66 9.69 -10.36
CA PRO A 247 -23.34 10.26 -10.53
C PRO A 247 -22.39 9.14 -10.93
N ARG A 248 -21.46 9.37 -11.86
CA ARG A 248 -20.50 8.34 -12.27
C ARG A 248 -19.75 7.85 -11.02
N SER A 249 -20.10 6.65 -10.54
CA SER A 249 -19.25 5.95 -9.60
C SER A 249 -17.89 5.85 -10.25
N ALA A 250 -16.87 6.40 -9.59
CA ALA A 250 -15.50 6.32 -10.05
C ALA A 250 -14.96 4.91 -9.77
N THR A 251 -15.56 3.92 -10.44
CA THR A 251 -14.97 2.59 -10.59
C THR A 251 -13.53 2.79 -11.03
N MET A 252 -12.57 2.23 -10.29
CA MET A 252 -11.17 2.28 -10.71
C MET A 252 -11.08 1.82 -12.17
N PRO A 253 -10.28 2.47 -13.03
CA PRO A 253 -10.05 1.95 -14.36
C PRO A 253 -9.46 0.54 -14.21
N MET A 254 -10.23 -0.46 -14.62
CA MET A 254 -9.81 -1.86 -14.58
C MET A 254 -8.99 -2.10 -15.84
N VAL A 255 -7.71 -1.75 -15.77
CA VAL A 255 -6.83 -1.73 -16.94
C VAL A 255 -6.37 -3.15 -17.31
N ARG A 256 -6.08 -4.00 -16.32
CA ARG A 256 -5.62 -5.39 -16.54
C ARG A 256 -6.79 -6.33 -16.86
N HIS A 257 -6.57 -7.23 -17.81
CA HIS A 257 -7.46 -8.34 -18.18
C HIS A 257 -7.93 -9.15 -16.97
N ARG A 258 -7.00 -9.43 -16.06
CA ARG A 258 -7.21 -10.18 -14.81
C ARG A 258 -8.33 -9.60 -13.94
N ASP A 259 -8.48 -8.27 -13.88
CA ASP A 259 -9.48 -7.64 -13.02
C ASP A 259 -10.91 -7.80 -13.59
N TRP A 260 -11.07 -7.63 -14.91
CA TRP A 260 -12.33 -7.94 -15.60
C TRP A 260 -12.69 -9.42 -15.53
N LEU A 261 -11.72 -10.30 -15.80
CA LEU A 261 -11.92 -11.74 -15.76
C LEU A 261 -12.39 -12.19 -14.37
N ARG A 262 -11.72 -11.71 -13.31
CA ARG A 262 -12.08 -11.98 -11.92
C ARG A 262 -13.48 -11.49 -11.53
N LEU A 263 -13.96 -10.37 -12.07
CA LEU A 263 -15.35 -9.94 -11.88
C LEU A 263 -16.34 -10.79 -12.68
N ALA A 264 -15.97 -11.25 -13.87
CA ALA A 264 -16.82 -12.07 -14.73
C ALA A 264 -16.96 -13.52 -14.23
N THR A 265 -15.92 -14.08 -13.59
CA THR A 265 -15.81 -15.53 -13.31
C THR A 265 -15.57 -15.88 -11.85
N HIS A 266 -15.17 -14.91 -11.01
CA HIS A 266 -14.63 -15.07 -9.65
C HIS A 266 -13.26 -15.76 -9.55
N GLU A 267 -12.70 -16.24 -10.68
CA GLU A 267 -11.35 -16.81 -10.75
C GLU A 267 -10.30 -15.73 -10.98
N ASP A 268 -9.15 -15.85 -10.32
CA ASP A 268 -8.09 -14.84 -10.33
C ASP A 268 -6.79 -15.42 -10.91
N SER A 269 -6.49 -15.07 -12.17
CA SER A 269 -5.34 -15.59 -12.93
C SER A 269 -3.99 -15.20 -12.32
N ASP A 270 -3.93 -14.16 -11.49
CA ASP A 270 -2.68 -13.75 -10.83
C ASP A 270 -2.20 -14.83 -9.85
N TRP A 271 -3.06 -15.68 -9.27
CA TRP A 271 -2.61 -16.78 -8.39
C TRP A 271 -1.66 -17.76 -9.10
N LEU A 272 -1.97 -18.10 -10.36
CA LEU A 272 -1.14 -19.00 -11.18
C LEU A 272 0.24 -18.37 -11.45
N VAL A 273 0.23 -17.12 -11.90
CA VAL A 273 1.44 -16.34 -12.21
C VAL A 273 2.29 -16.15 -10.95
N HIS A 274 1.68 -15.71 -9.84
CA HIS A 274 2.37 -15.44 -8.58
C HIS A 274 3.02 -16.70 -8.02
N ALA A 275 2.32 -17.83 -8.02
CA ALA A 275 2.86 -19.10 -7.51
C ALA A 275 4.15 -19.54 -8.22
N LEU A 276 4.32 -19.22 -9.52
CA LEU A 276 5.57 -19.47 -10.24
C LEU A 276 6.58 -18.32 -10.08
N MET A 277 6.17 -17.07 -10.30
CA MET A 277 7.05 -15.89 -10.22
C MET A 277 7.72 -15.74 -8.86
N ILE A 278 7.02 -16.04 -7.76
CA ILE A 278 7.59 -15.99 -6.40
C ILE A 278 8.73 -17.00 -6.26
N ARG A 279 8.57 -18.23 -6.77
CA ARG A 279 9.61 -19.27 -6.71
C ARG A 279 10.85 -18.91 -7.55
N LEU A 280 10.63 -18.46 -8.78
CA LEU A 280 11.71 -18.04 -9.68
C LEU A 280 12.46 -16.82 -9.12
N THR A 281 11.73 -15.81 -8.66
CA THR A 281 12.35 -14.58 -8.15
C THR A 281 13.09 -14.83 -6.84
N ALA A 282 12.54 -15.65 -5.93
CA ALA A 282 13.24 -16.03 -4.70
C ALA A 282 14.58 -16.72 -4.99
N ALA A 283 14.65 -17.61 -5.99
CA ALA A 283 15.89 -18.26 -6.40
C ALA A 283 16.86 -17.29 -7.11
N PHE A 284 16.35 -16.29 -7.84
CA PHE A 284 17.15 -15.29 -8.53
C PHE A 284 17.77 -14.26 -7.58
N VAL A 285 17.00 -13.72 -6.63
CA VAL A 285 17.50 -12.69 -5.69
C VAL A 285 18.24 -13.28 -4.49
N ASP A 286 18.35 -14.61 -4.40
CA ASP A 286 19.05 -15.28 -3.30
C ASP A 286 20.49 -14.77 -3.12
N GLN A 287 20.89 -14.64 -1.86
CA GLN A 287 22.20 -14.12 -1.45
C GLN A 287 23.13 -15.25 -0.96
N GLY A 288 22.93 -16.47 -1.48
CA GLY A 288 23.66 -17.67 -1.05
C GLY A 288 23.06 -18.33 0.20
N PHE A 289 21.77 -18.15 0.46
CA PHE A 289 21.05 -18.88 1.52
C PHE A 289 20.43 -20.19 1.02
N ALA A 290 20.15 -20.29 -0.28
CA ALA A 290 19.60 -21.49 -0.89
C ALA A 290 20.70 -22.52 -1.17
N ASP A 291 20.44 -23.79 -0.80
CA ASP A 291 21.38 -24.89 -1.08
C ASP A 291 21.49 -25.17 -2.60
N TRP A 292 20.45 -24.82 -3.36
CA TRP A 292 20.40 -24.91 -4.83
C TRP A 292 20.30 -23.49 -5.42
N GLN A 293 21.29 -23.12 -6.22
CA GLN A 293 21.29 -21.84 -6.94
C GLN A 293 20.49 -21.95 -8.24
N MET A 294 19.89 -20.84 -8.66
CA MET A 294 19.22 -20.75 -9.96
C MET A 294 20.23 -20.94 -11.10
N PRO A 295 20.05 -21.93 -12.01
CA PRO A 295 20.89 -22.07 -13.18
C PRO A 295 20.83 -20.81 -14.06
N TYR A 296 21.96 -20.45 -14.67
CA TYR A 296 22.07 -19.33 -15.61
C TYR A 296 21.73 -17.94 -15.04
N ARG A 297 21.62 -17.78 -13.71
CA ARG A 297 21.35 -16.50 -13.01
C ARG A 297 22.25 -15.36 -13.50
N GLU A 298 23.50 -15.66 -13.84
CA GLU A 298 24.48 -14.70 -14.34
C GLU A 298 24.12 -14.07 -15.71
N ARG A 299 23.18 -14.67 -16.45
CA ARG A 299 22.74 -14.23 -17.79
C ARG A 299 21.52 -13.31 -17.77
N GLY A 300 20.93 -13.05 -16.61
CA GLY A 300 19.66 -12.34 -16.47
C GLY A 300 18.50 -13.26 -16.13
N PHE A 301 17.43 -12.66 -15.58
CA PHE A 301 16.21 -13.36 -15.16
C PHE A 301 15.47 -13.97 -16.36
N TYR A 302 15.41 -13.25 -17.48
CA TYR A 302 14.70 -13.69 -18.69
C TYR A 302 15.44 -14.85 -19.37
N GLN A 303 16.76 -14.74 -19.54
CA GLN A 303 17.56 -15.82 -20.12
C GLN A 303 17.60 -17.08 -19.24
N ALA A 304 17.64 -16.91 -17.91
CA ALA A 304 17.53 -18.04 -16.99
C ALA A 304 16.16 -18.71 -17.05
N PHE A 305 15.07 -17.93 -17.15
CA PHE A 305 13.72 -18.46 -17.38
C PHE A 305 13.62 -19.24 -18.70
N LEU A 306 14.07 -18.67 -19.83
CA LEU A 306 14.01 -19.35 -21.12
C LEU A 306 14.78 -20.69 -21.08
N ALA A 307 16.02 -20.69 -20.59
CA ALA A 307 16.84 -21.89 -20.52
C ALA A 307 16.25 -22.98 -19.59
N MET A 308 15.58 -22.59 -18.50
CA MET A 308 14.93 -23.52 -17.58
C MET A 308 13.65 -24.15 -18.17
N PHE A 309 12.85 -23.40 -18.93
CA PHE A 309 11.55 -23.87 -19.45
C PHE A 309 11.60 -24.44 -20.88
N GLN A 310 12.75 -24.36 -21.56
CA GLN A 310 12.98 -24.97 -22.87
C GLN A 310 13.16 -26.50 -22.83
N SER A 311 13.52 -27.08 -21.68
CA SER A 311 13.89 -28.50 -21.56
C SER A 311 12.69 -29.44 -21.45
N GLY A 312 12.76 -30.58 -22.14
CA GLY A 312 11.71 -31.61 -22.14
C GLY A 312 11.51 -32.29 -20.79
N GLY A 313 10.40 -31.98 -20.13
CA GLY A 313 10.03 -32.48 -18.79
C GLY A 313 9.04 -31.54 -18.12
N GLY A 314 8.11 -30.99 -18.90
CA GLY A 314 7.40 -29.74 -18.61
C GLY A 314 6.62 -29.73 -17.30
N PRO A 315 6.30 -28.52 -16.79
CA PRO A 315 5.55 -28.35 -15.56
C PRO A 315 4.23 -29.16 -15.58
N PRO A 316 3.84 -29.82 -14.48
CA PRO A 316 2.65 -30.68 -14.44
C PRO A 316 1.33 -29.91 -14.58
N ASP A 317 1.38 -28.58 -14.42
CA ASP A 317 0.22 -27.72 -14.37
C ASP A 317 -0.29 -27.40 -15.79
N ARG A 318 -1.56 -27.74 -16.07
CA ARG A 318 -2.18 -27.63 -17.41
C ARG A 318 -2.07 -26.23 -18.04
N TRP A 319 -2.10 -25.17 -17.22
CA TRP A 319 -2.02 -23.78 -17.68
C TRP A 319 -0.67 -23.43 -18.33
N LEU A 320 0.39 -24.19 -18.02
CA LEU A 320 1.73 -24.04 -18.59
C LEU A 320 1.99 -24.94 -19.81
N SER A 321 1.00 -25.71 -20.27
CA SER A 321 1.16 -26.70 -21.36
C SER A 321 1.72 -26.14 -22.66
N ARG A 322 1.40 -24.89 -23.01
CA ARG A 322 1.92 -24.18 -24.20
C ARG A 322 3.19 -23.35 -23.96
N LEU A 323 3.66 -23.25 -22.72
CA LEU A 323 4.84 -22.43 -22.41
C LEU A 323 6.14 -22.96 -23.05
N PRO A 324 6.43 -24.27 -23.11
CA PRO A 324 7.68 -24.76 -23.71
C PRO A 324 7.81 -24.41 -25.21
N GLU A 325 6.70 -24.39 -25.95
CA GLU A 325 6.66 -23.99 -27.37
C GLU A 325 7.01 -22.51 -27.53
N GLU A 326 6.38 -21.64 -26.73
CA GLU A 326 6.63 -20.20 -26.70
C GLU A 326 8.07 -19.87 -26.28
N VAL A 327 8.56 -20.51 -25.21
CA VAL A 327 9.94 -20.35 -24.74
C VAL A 327 10.96 -20.82 -25.77
N HIS A 328 10.68 -21.91 -26.48
CA HIS A 328 11.55 -22.38 -27.56
C HIS A 328 11.58 -21.40 -28.74
N ARG A 329 10.43 -20.80 -29.10
CA ARG A 329 10.33 -19.74 -30.11
C ARG A 329 11.16 -18.52 -29.72
N LEU A 330 10.87 -17.92 -28.56
CA LEU A 330 11.55 -16.72 -28.04
C LEU A 330 13.07 -16.90 -27.98
N HIS A 331 13.55 -18.07 -27.55
CA HIS A 331 14.98 -18.40 -27.52
C HIS A 331 15.58 -18.57 -28.93
N THR A 332 14.85 -19.19 -29.87
CA THR A 332 15.35 -19.48 -31.23
C THR A 332 15.38 -18.23 -32.11
N GLU A 333 14.36 -17.39 -31.97
CA GLU A 333 14.23 -16.08 -32.65
C GLU A 333 15.08 -14.98 -31.97
N GLN A 334 15.70 -15.27 -30.81
CA GLN A 334 16.50 -14.34 -30.01
C GLN A 334 15.71 -13.07 -29.63
N VAL A 335 14.46 -13.24 -29.22
CA VAL A 335 13.56 -12.12 -28.86
C VAL A 335 14.03 -11.50 -27.55
N GLU A 336 14.49 -10.25 -27.62
CA GLU A 336 14.93 -9.46 -26.47
C GLU A 336 13.78 -9.17 -25.49
N PRO A 337 14.06 -8.95 -24.18
CA PRO A 337 13.01 -8.73 -23.18
C PRO A 337 12.04 -7.59 -23.51
N LEU A 338 12.54 -6.49 -24.09
CA LEU A 338 11.73 -5.33 -24.46
C LEU A 338 10.76 -5.66 -25.61
N ASP A 339 11.19 -6.47 -26.57
CA ASP A 339 10.34 -6.92 -27.69
C ASP A 339 9.31 -7.94 -27.23
N SER A 340 9.68 -8.83 -26.30
CA SER A 340 8.74 -9.77 -25.67
C SER A 340 7.64 -9.06 -24.87
N ILE A 341 7.95 -7.90 -24.28
CA ILE A 341 6.95 -7.02 -23.64
C ILE A 341 6.01 -6.40 -24.69
N LEU A 342 6.55 -5.78 -25.75
CA LEU A 342 5.72 -5.21 -26.83
C LEU A 342 4.80 -6.26 -27.46
N GLU A 343 5.35 -7.42 -27.83
CA GLU A 343 4.58 -8.53 -28.37
C GLU A 343 3.49 -9.01 -27.39
N SER A 344 3.81 -9.07 -26.10
CA SER A 344 2.82 -9.47 -25.09
C SER A 344 1.71 -8.43 -24.92
N LEU A 345 2.01 -7.13 -25.05
CA LEU A 345 1.00 -6.05 -25.02
C LEU A 345 0.11 -6.08 -26.28
N ASP A 346 0.71 -6.27 -27.45
CA ASP A 346 -0.02 -6.37 -28.73
C ASP A 346 -0.95 -7.61 -28.73
N LEU A 347 -0.47 -8.77 -28.25
CA LEU A 347 -1.29 -9.98 -28.12
C LEU A 347 -2.39 -9.88 -27.06
N LEU A 348 -2.22 -9.00 -26.07
CA LEU A 348 -3.23 -8.65 -25.08
C LEU A 348 -4.15 -7.50 -25.56
N GLY A 349 -3.92 -6.92 -26.75
CA GLY A 349 -4.70 -5.78 -27.23
C GLY A 349 -4.64 -4.58 -26.27
N VAL A 350 -3.46 -4.28 -25.73
CA VAL A 350 -3.23 -3.10 -24.88
C VAL A 350 -2.75 -1.95 -25.76
N ASP A 351 -3.53 -0.88 -25.82
CA ASP A 351 -3.20 0.28 -26.65
C ASP A 351 -2.01 1.06 -26.08
N ASP A 352 -1.25 1.72 -26.96
CA ASP A 352 -0.03 2.46 -26.62
C ASP A 352 -0.25 3.54 -25.54
N ASP A 353 -1.44 4.11 -25.40
CA ASP A 353 -1.81 5.06 -24.34
C ASP A 353 -2.15 4.40 -22.99
N GLU A 354 -2.53 3.12 -22.97
CA GLU A 354 -2.75 2.35 -21.74
C GLU A 354 -1.45 1.85 -21.09
N PHE A 355 -0.31 1.92 -21.78
CA PHE A 355 0.97 1.35 -21.34
C PHE A 355 1.35 1.75 -19.90
N GLU A 356 1.17 3.04 -19.53
CA GLU A 356 1.55 3.53 -18.20
C GLU A 356 0.77 2.84 -17.08
N ASP A 357 -0.56 2.86 -17.13
CA ASP A 357 -1.40 2.24 -16.10
C ASP A 357 -1.33 0.70 -16.17
N TYR A 358 -1.26 0.08 -17.36
CA TYR A 358 -1.19 -1.39 -17.50
C TYR A 358 0.10 -1.95 -16.90
N LEU A 359 1.25 -1.37 -17.27
CA LEU A 359 2.56 -1.86 -16.82
C LEU A 359 2.79 -1.51 -15.34
N SER A 360 2.35 -0.34 -14.89
CA SER A 360 2.36 0.01 -13.46
C SER A 360 1.55 -1.00 -12.64
N ALA A 361 0.31 -1.29 -13.02
CA ALA A 361 -0.52 -2.28 -12.33
C ALA A 361 0.08 -3.69 -12.36
N THR A 362 0.69 -4.08 -13.48
CA THR A 362 1.33 -5.39 -13.67
C THR A 362 2.57 -5.55 -12.79
N MET A 363 3.41 -4.52 -12.72
CA MET A 363 4.61 -4.51 -11.88
C MET A 363 4.25 -4.47 -10.38
N LEU A 364 3.28 -3.62 -10.01
CA LEU A 364 2.85 -3.45 -8.61
C LEU A 364 2.16 -4.69 -8.02
N ALA A 365 1.58 -5.56 -8.86
CA ALA A 365 0.95 -6.80 -8.40
C ALA A 365 1.92 -7.81 -7.75
N LEU A 366 3.26 -7.65 -7.92
CA LEU A 366 4.29 -8.31 -7.11
C LEU A 366 5.33 -7.30 -6.59
N ARG A 367 4.87 -6.10 -6.19
CA ARG A 367 5.70 -4.95 -5.79
C ARG A 367 6.87 -5.25 -4.85
N GLY A 368 6.74 -6.20 -3.92
CA GLY A 368 7.82 -6.58 -3.01
C GLY A 368 9.00 -7.24 -3.74
N TRP A 369 8.73 -8.17 -4.65
CA TRP A 369 9.76 -8.86 -5.43
C TRP A 369 10.36 -7.96 -6.51
N ALA A 370 9.52 -7.21 -7.24
CA ALA A 370 9.97 -6.21 -8.18
C ALA A 370 10.83 -5.13 -7.49
N GLY A 371 10.43 -4.66 -6.31
CA GLY A 371 11.19 -3.72 -5.49
C GLY A 371 12.54 -4.25 -5.01
N ILE A 372 12.65 -5.56 -4.70
CA ILE A 372 13.94 -6.20 -4.38
C ILE A 372 14.86 -6.22 -5.60
N ILE A 373 14.35 -6.62 -6.78
CA ILE A 373 15.16 -6.59 -8.02
C ILE A 373 15.64 -5.16 -8.28
N ARG A 374 14.73 -4.18 -8.31
CA ARG A 374 15.05 -2.76 -8.54
C ARG A 374 16.07 -2.22 -7.53
N HIS A 375 15.94 -2.59 -6.25
CA HIS A 375 16.91 -2.18 -5.23
C HIS A 375 18.29 -2.79 -5.48
N MET A 376 18.37 -4.06 -5.89
CA MET A 376 19.64 -4.73 -6.19
C MET A 376 20.31 -4.22 -7.47
N GLU A 377 19.53 -3.79 -8.47
CA GLU A 377 20.03 -3.13 -9.68
C GLU A 377 20.61 -1.73 -9.38
N VAL A 378 19.90 -0.92 -8.60
CA VAL A 378 20.29 0.47 -8.30
C VAL A 378 21.36 0.53 -7.20
N ARG A 379 21.35 -0.42 -6.26
CA ARG A 379 22.26 -0.50 -5.11
C ARG A 379 22.96 -1.86 -5.00
N PRO A 380 23.74 -2.27 -6.02
CA PRO A 380 24.54 -3.50 -5.96
C PRO A 380 25.58 -3.45 -4.83
N ASP A 381 25.93 -2.26 -4.32
CA ASP A 381 26.78 -2.06 -3.14
C ASP A 381 26.18 -2.57 -1.81
N ARG A 382 24.85 -2.78 -1.76
CA ARG A 382 24.14 -3.21 -0.55
C ARG A 382 24.01 -4.74 -0.43
N VAL A 383 24.43 -5.51 -1.43
CA VAL A 383 24.19 -6.96 -1.51
C VAL A 383 25.45 -7.75 -1.92
N PRO A 384 25.76 -8.90 -1.30
CA PRO A 384 26.91 -9.74 -1.70
C PRO A 384 26.80 -10.30 -3.13
N HIS A 385 25.60 -10.63 -3.58
CA HIS A 385 25.33 -11.22 -4.88
C HIS A 385 24.33 -10.35 -5.66
N PRO A 386 24.80 -9.29 -6.36
CA PRO A 386 23.93 -8.43 -7.15
C PRO A 386 23.22 -9.18 -8.29
N VAL A 387 22.19 -8.56 -8.85
CA VAL A 387 21.54 -9.01 -10.10
C VAL A 387 22.17 -8.31 -11.30
N PRO A 388 22.12 -8.88 -12.52
CA PRO A 388 22.50 -8.19 -13.75
C PRO A 388 21.67 -6.91 -13.98
N PRO A 389 22.19 -5.91 -14.72
CA PRO A 389 21.38 -4.77 -15.17
C PRO A 389 20.16 -5.20 -15.99
N HIS A 390 19.08 -4.42 -15.94
CA HIS A 390 17.81 -4.66 -16.64
C HIS A 390 17.01 -5.90 -16.19
N SER A 391 17.41 -6.57 -15.11
CA SER A 391 16.65 -7.64 -14.46
C SER A 391 15.18 -7.29 -14.13
N LEU A 392 14.85 -6.02 -13.87
CA LEU A 392 13.45 -5.60 -13.66
C LEU A 392 12.63 -5.62 -14.96
N MET A 393 13.23 -5.20 -16.07
CA MET A 393 12.63 -5.29 -17.41
C MET A 393 12.42 -6.77 -17.77
N GLU A 394 13.43 -7.60 -17.53
CA GLU A 394 13.35 -9.05 -17.71
C GLU A 394 12.26 -9.71 -16.84
N PHE A 395 12.13 -9.31 -15.57
CA PHE A 395 11.05 -9.76 -14.69
C PHE A 395 9.66 -9.41 -15.23
N LEU A 396 9.50 -8.21 -15.80
CA LEU A 396 8.26 -7.78 -16.43
C LEU A 396 7.96 -8.59 -17.70
N ALA A 397 8.97 -8.86 -18.54
CA ALA A 397 8.83 -9.71 -19.74
C ALA A 397 8.36 -11.12 -19.40
N VAL A 398 9.06 -11.81 -18.48
CA VAL A 398 8.67 -13.15 -17.99
C VAL A 398 7.26 -13.12 -17.39
N ARG A 399 6.93 -12.09 -16.61
CA ARG A 399 5.60 -11.94 -16.02
C ARG A 399 4.51 -11.85 -17.09
N LEU A 400 4.69 -11.03 -18.13
CA LEU A 400 3.68 -10.85 -19.18
C LEU A 400 3.49 -12.10 -20.03
N ILE A 401 4.55 -12.88 -20.31
CA ILE A 401 4.44 -14.21 -20.91
C ILE A 401 3.53 -15.11 -20.05
N LEU A 402 3.83 -15.23 -18.75
CA LEU A 402 3.04 -16.06 -17.84
C LEU A 402 1.60 -15.55 -17.68
N GLU A 403 1.39 -14.23 -17.71
CA GLU A 403 0.06 -13.60 -17.66
C GLU A 403 -0.78 -13.97 -18.89
N ARG A 404 -0.21 -13.93 -20.11
CA ARG A 404 -0.89 -14.42 -21.33
C ARG A 404 -1.35 -15.88 -21.18
N HIS A 405 -0.46 -16.77 -20.73
CA HIS A 405 -0.79 -18.19 -20.52
C HIS A 405 -1.86 -18.40 -19.44
N ALA A 406 -1.77 -17.70 -18.30
CA ALA A 406 -2.74 -17.81 -17.21
C ALA A 406 -4.13 -17.27 -17.60
N LEU A 407 -4.19 -16.14 -18.31
CA LEU A 407 -5.44 -15.57 -18.83
C LEU A 407 -6.10 -16.51 -19.85
N ALA A 408 -5.33 -17.02 -20.81
CA ALA A 408 -5.83 -17.96 -21.82
C ALA A 408 -6.35 -19.27 -21.21
N HIS A 409 -5.74 -19.74 -20.11
CA HIS A 409 -6.21 -20.91 -19.39
C HIS A 409 -7.52 -20.63 -18.64
N VAL A 410 -7.58 -19.56 -17.83
CA VAL A 410 -8.79 -19.25 -17.04
C VAL A 410 -9.97 -18.90 -17.97
N ALA A 411 -9.74 -18.15 -19.06
CA ALA A 411 -10.77 -17.85 -20.05
C ALA A 411 -11.35 -19.11 -20.73
N ARG A 412 -10.49 -20.08 -21.06
CA ARG A 412 -10.90 -21.40 -21.57
C ARG A 412 -11.77 -22.16 -20.58
N GLU A 413 -11.28 -22.37 -19.36
CA GLU A 413 -11.97 -23.20 -18.35
C GLU A 413 -13.29 -22.58 -17.84
N THR A 414 -13.37 -21.24 -17.74
CA THR A 414 -14.52 -20.55 -17.10
C THR A 414 -15.47 -19.83 -18.08
N MET A 415 -15.04 -19.64 -19.34
CA MET A 415 -15.82 -18.93 -20.36
C MET A 415 -15.98 -19.76 -21.65
N GLY A 416 -15.22 -20.84 -21.83
CA GLY A 416 -15.15 -21.56 -23.11
C GLY A 416 -14.43 -20.77 -24.22
N CYS A 417 -13.72 -19.70 -23.85
CA CYS A 417 -13.06 -18.80 -24.79
C CYS A 417 -11.67 -19.34 -25.18
N ASP A 418 -11.58 -19.91 -26.37
CA ASP A 418 -10.34 -20.42 -26.98
C ASP A 418 -9.68 -19.43 -27.97
N GLY A 419 -10.25 -18.23 -28.12
CA GLY A 419 -9.83 -17.21 -29.07
C GLY A 419 -8.63 -16.35 -28.65
N THR A 420 -8.45 -15.25 -29.37
CA THR A 420 -7.45 -14.20 -29.12
C THR A 420 -7.63 -13.54 -27.75
N LEU A 421 -6.53 -13.12 -27.12
CA LEU A 421 -6.58 -12.40 -25.84
C LEU A 421 -6.95 -10.92 -26.00
N VAL A 422 -6.71 -10.35 -27.18
CA VAL A 422 -7.09 -8.97 -27.57
C VAL A 422 -8.53 -8.62 -27.15
N ASP A 423 -9.49 -9.50 -27.45
CA ASP A 423 -10.91 -9.24 -27.19
C ASP A 423 -11.35 -9.64 -25.77
N LEU A 424 -10.46 -10.24 -24.96
CA LEU A 424 -10.83 -10.84 -23.67
C LEU A 424 -11.34 -9.78 -22.66
N ARG A 425 -10.79 -8.56 -22.69
CA ARG A 425 -11.28 -7.44 -21.87
C ARG A 425 -12.74 -7.13 -22.19
N ASP A 426 -13.09 -7.11 -23.47
CA ASP A 426 -14.43 -6.77 -23.94
C ASP A 426 -15.45 -7.87 -23.65
N VAL A 427 -15.11 -9.14 -23.92
CA VAL A 427 -15.98 -10.29 -23.61
C VAL A 427 -16.22 -10.41 -22.10
N ALA A 428 -15.20 -10.18 -21.26
CA ALA A 428 -15.36 -10.16 -19.81
C ALA A 428 -16.21 -8.97 -19.34
N ARG A 429 -16.01 -7.77 -19.90
CA ARG A 429 -16.79 -6.55 -19.63
C ARG A 429 -18.26 -6.71 -19.96
N GLU A 430 -18.60 -7.31 -21.10
CA GLU A 430 -19.99 -7.61 -21.47
C GLU A 430 -20.66 -8.55 -20.45
N ARG A 431 -19.94 -9.61 -20.03
CA ARG A 431 -20.45 -10.58 -19.04
C ARG A 431 -20.66 -9.95 -17.66
N VAL A 432 -19.82 -8.99 -17.25
CA VAL A 432 -20.01 -8.19 -16.02
C VAL A 432 -21.20 -7.23 -16.17
N ASN A 433 -21.28 -6.48 -17.27
CA ASN A 433 -22.37 -5.52 -17.50
C ASN A 433 -23.73 -6.21 -17.57
N GLY A 434 -23.83 -7.38 -18.23
CA GLY A 434 -25.05 -8.17 -18.30
C GLY A 434 -25.55 -8.71 -16.94
N ARG A 435 -24.66 -8.88 -15.95
CA ARG A 435 -25.04 -9.18 -14.55
C ARG A 435 -25.38 -7.92 -13.76
N THR A 436 -24.60 -6.85 -13.96
CA THR A 436 -24.69 -5.63 -13.14
C THR A 436 -25.90 -4.76 -13.50
N ALA A 437 -26.35 -4.80 -14.76
CA ALA A 437 -27.53 -4.08 -15.23
C ALA A 437 -28.85 -4.46 -14.53
N ALA A 438 -28.88 -5.54 -13.73
CA ALA A 438 -30.04 -5.97 -12.96
C ALA A 438 -30.09 -5.43 -11.52
N SER A 439 -28.99 -4.90 -10.96
CA SER A 439 -28.97 -4.33 -9.60
C SER A 439 -28.92 -2.81 -9.66
N ASN A 440 -30.10 -2.20 -9.74
CA ASN A 440 -30.24 -0.77 -9.51
C ASN A 440 -29.99 -0.47 -8.03
N ASN A 441 -29.04 0.44 -7.73
CA ASN A 441 -28.70 0.91 -6.37
C ASN A 441 -29.85 1.64 -5.62
N VAL A 442 -31.10 1.51 -6.07
CA VAL A 442 -32.28 2.20 -5.52
C VAL A 442 -32.54 1.79 -4.07
N GLU A 443 -32.52 0.49 -3.74
CA GLU A 443 -32.69 0.03 -2.33
C GLU A 443 -31.55 0.56 -1.44
N GLN A 444 -30.30 0.57 -1.92
CA GLN A 444 -29.13 1.06 -1.19
C GLN A 444 -29.22 2.57 -0.89
N ARG A 445 -29.46 3.38 -1.92
CA ARG A 445 -29.62 4.83 -1.82
C ARG A 445 -30.83 5.23 -0.97
N ALA A 446 -31.97 4.55 -1.18
CA ALA A 446 -33.16 4.76 -0.38
C ALA A 446 -32.90 4.45 1.10
N PHE A 447 -32.06 3.45 1.42
CA PHE A 447 -31.74 3.11 2.80
C PHE A 447 -30.87 4.17 3.48
N GLN A 448 -29.87 4.72 2.77
CA GLN A 448 -29.07 5.84 3.27
C GLN A 448 -29.94 7.07 3.58
N VAL A 449 -30.87 7.44 2.68
CA VAL A 449 -31.82 8.54 2.95
C VAL A 449 -32.80 8.20 4.07
N PHE A 450 -33.29 6.96 4.15
CA PHE A 450 -34.17 6.48 5.22
C PHE A 450 -33.53 6.56 6.61
N GLN A 451 -32.23 6.27 6.73
CA GLN A 451 -31.47 6.47 7.97
C GLN A 451 -31.27 7.96 8.28
N LEU A 452 -30.79 8.75 7.30
CA LEU A 452 -30.58 10.19 7.47
C LEU A 452 -31.85 10.93 7.85
N ALA A 453 -32.99 10.56 7.27
CA ALA A 453 -34.29 11.13 7.60
C ALA A 453 -34.69 10.90 9.07
N GLN A 454 -34.35 9.74 9.65
CA GLN A 454 -34.58 9.49 11.07
C GLN A 454 -33.68 10.36 11.97
N PHE A 455 -32.38 10.45 11.65
CA PHE A 455 -31.41 11.24 12.45
C PHE A 455 -31.65 12.75 12.37
N LEU A 456 -31.96 13.27 11.18
CA LEU A 456 -32.21 14.69 10.91
C LEU A 456 -33.68 15.10 11.12
N GLY A 457 -34.58 14.16 11.43
CA GLY A 457 -36.00 14.43 11.60
C GLY A 457 -36.73 14.84 10.31
N TRP A 458 -36.28 14.39 9.14
CA TRP A 458 -36.95 14.67 7.87
C TRP A 458 -38.27 13.92 7.79
N MET A 459 -39.36 14.67 7.62
CA MET A 459 -40.71 14.12 7.64
C MET A 459 -41.10 13.49 6.30
N PRO A 460 -41.94 12.43 6.29
CA PRO A 460 -42.39 11.78 5.06
C PRO A 460 -43.06 12.74 4.07
N HIS A 461 -43.89 13.67 4.58
CA HIS A 461 -44.55 14.71 3.79
C HIS A 461 -43.55 15.71 3.15
N THR A 462 -42.42 15.96 3.80
CA THR A 462 -41.37 16.83 3.24
C THR A 462 -40.65 16.15 2.09
N LEU A 463 -40.28 14.87 2.27
CA LEU A 463 -39.51 14.11 1.29
C LEU A 463 -40.30 13.81 0.01
N ILE A 464 -41.62 13.58 0.13
CA ILE A 464 -42.43 13.22 -1.04
C ILE A 464 -42.69 14.40 -1.99
N HIS A 465 -42.62 15.64 -1.50
CA HIS A 465 -42.74 16.85 -2.32
C HIS A 465 -41.42 17.31 -2.95
N LEU A 466 -40.31 16.60 -2.71
CA LEU A 466 -39.04 16.89 -3.38
C LEU A 466 -39.13 16.53 -4.87
N ASN A 467 -38.74 17.46 -5.72
CA ASN A 467 -38.67 17.24 -7.16
C ASN A 467 -37.44 16.41 -7.55
N GLN A 468 -37.40 15.95 -8.81
CA GLN A 468 -36.32 15.07 -9.29
C GLN A 468 -34.92 15.69 -9.22
N ALA A 469 -34.79 17.01 -9.34
CA ALA A 469 -33.51 17.71 -9.20
C ALA A 469 -33.06 17.78 -7.74
N GLN A 470 -33.98 17.95 -6.79
CA GLN A 470 -33.70 17.91 -5.35
C GLN A 470 -33.29 16.50 -4.90
N TRP A 471 -33.99 15.45 -5.35
CA TRP A 471 -33.59 14.06 -5.11
C TRP A 471 -32.20 13.75 -5.71
N SER A 472 -31.95 14.21 -6.94
CA SER A 472 -30.64 14.03 -7.59
C SER A 472 -29.53 14.77 -6.84
N GLY A 473 -29.78 16.00 -6.37
CA GLY A 473 -28.83 16.78 -5.57
C GLY A 473 -28.53 16.14 -4.21
N LEU A 474 -29.55 15.67 -3.49
CA LEU A 474 -29.39 14.97 -2.22
C LEU A 474 -28.53 13.70 -2.37
N ILE A 475 -28.83 12.85 -3.36
CA ILE A 475 -28.06 11.63 -3.61
C ILE A 475 -26.64 11.97 -4.07
N ALA A 476 -26.46 12.98 -4.92
CA ALA A 476 -25.13 13.42 -5.33
C ALA A 476 -24.28 13.90 -4.15
N GLU A 477 -24.85 14.57 -3.14
CA GLU A 477 -24.12 14.97 -1.93
C GLU A 477 -23.78 13.78 -1.01
N ILE A 478 -24.70 12.83 -0.83
CA ILE A 478 -24.46 11.61 -0.04
C ILE A 478 -23.35 10.77 -0.69
N GLU A 479 -23.38 10.61 -2.01
CA GLU A 479 -22.36 9.83 -2.73
C GLU A 479 -21.03 10.57 -2.90
N ALA A 480 -21.03 11.91 -2.99
CA ALA A 480 -19.81 12.71 -2.97
C ALA A 480 -19.13 12.72 -1.59
N PHE A 481 -19.86 12.43 -0.51
CA PHE A 481 -19.33 12.28 0.84
C PHE A 481 -19.24 10.81 1.27
N ASP A 482 -18.56 10.04 0.43
CA ASP A 482 -18.31 8.61 0.61
C ASP A 482 -17.48 8.29 1.89
N ASP A 483 -17.31 6.99 2.13
CA ASP A 483 -16.51 6.48 3.27
C ASP A 483 -15.04 6.95 3.25
N VAL A 484 -14.45 7.23 2.08
CA VAL A 484 -13.08 7.76 2.00
C VAL A 484 -13.06 9.24 2.41
N GLN A 485 -14.02 10.05 1.97
CA GLN A 485 -14.13 11.46 2.37
C GLN A 485 -14.48 11.60 3.85
N ARG A 486 -15.40 10.80 4.38
CA ARG A 486 -15.70 10.79 5.83
C ARG A 486 -14.48 10.42 6.66
N ARG A 487 -13.75 9.37 6.27
CA ARG A 487 -12.50 8.99 6.92
C ARG A 487 -11.41 10.07 6.81
N ARG A 488 -11.35 10.85 5.71
CA ARG A 488 -10.47 12.03 5.60
C ARG A 488 -10.81 13.11 6.64
N ILE A 489 -12.09 13.49 6.76
CA ILE A 489 -12.53 14.50 7.74
C ILE A 489 -12.25 14.04 9.16
N PHE A 490 -12.59 12.79 9.49
CA PHE A 490 -12.24 12.21 10.78
C PHE A 490 -10.72 12.21 11.07
N HIS A 491 -9.90 11.87 10.08
CA HIS A 491 -8.44 11.89 10.21
C HIS A 491 -7.94 13.31 10.49
N ARG A 492 -8.32 14.29 9.67
CA ARG A 492 -7.99 15.71 9.84
C ARG A 492 -8.47 16.26 11.20
N ALA A 493 -9.63 15.84 11.69
CA ALA A 493 -10.13 16.24 13.02
C ALA A 493 -9.33 15.60 14.18
N PHE A 494 -8.94 14.33 14.03
CA PHE A 494 -8.05 13.65 14.98
C PHE A 494 -6.65 14.29 15.03
N GLU A 495 -6.08 14.61 13.88
CA GLU A 495 -4.80 15.33 13.77
C GLU A 495 -4.92 16.77 14.28
N ARG A 496 -6.02 17.47 13.99
CA ARG A 496 -6.31 18.80 14.55
C ARG A 496 -6.30 18.76 16.07
N ARG A 497 -6.99 17.78 16.68
CA ARG A 497 -7.02 17.61 18.14
C ARG A 497 -5.63 17.37 18.71
N TYR A 498 -4.85 16.48 18.10
CA TYR A 498 -3.47 16.21 18.48
C TYR A 498 -2.58 17.45 18.36
N ARG A 499 -2.68 18.18 17.24
CA ARG A 499 -1.95 19.42 16.97
C ARG A 499 -2.27 20.52 17.98
N VAL A 500 -3.55 20.74 18.27
CA VAL A 500 -3.98 21.73 19.30
C VAL A 500 -3.40 21.35 20.65
N MET A 501 -3.56 20.11 21.11
CA MET A 501 -3.00 19.66 22.38
C MET A 501 -1.46 19.79 22.45
N ALA A 502 -0.75 19.49 21.36
CA ALA A 502 0.69 19.63 21.29
C ALA A 502 1.13 21.11 21.30
N LEU A 503 0.45 21.97 20.54
CA LEU A 503 0.74 23.41 20.50
C LEU A 503 0.39 24.11 21.81
N ASP A 504 -0.70 23.75 22.48
CA ASP A 504 -1.06 24.26 23.81
C ASP A 504 0.00 23.86 24.85
N ALA A 505 0.46 22.61 24.81
CA ALA A 505 1.53 22.13 25.67
C ALA A 505 2.85 22.88 25.39
N ILE A 506 3.22 23.07 24.11
CA ILE A 506 4.40 23.86 23.72
C ILE A 506 4.25 25.32 24.17
N ALA A 507 3.13 25.98 23.92
CA ALA A 507 2.89 27.38 24.30
C ALA A 507 2.94 27.58 25.83
N THR A 508 2.45 26.61 26.59
CA THR A 508 2.55 26.57 28.06
C THR A 508 4.00 26.45 28.53
N HIS A 509 4.82 25.63 27.86
CA HIS A 509 6.21 25.38 28.23
C HIS A 509 7.22 26.37 27.64
N ALA A 510 6.95 27.00 26.49
CA ALA A 510 7.85 27.94 25.80
C ALA A 510 8.13 29.21 26.62
N ARG A 511 7.27 29.53 27.59
CA ARG A 511 7.50 30.60 28.58
C ARG A 511 8.58 30.24 29.63
N ARG A 512 8.95 28.95 29.76
CA ARG A 512 10.11 28.53 30.55
C ARG A 512 11.35 28.80 29.73
N THR A 513 12.10 29.84 30.11
CA THR A 513 13.39 30.13 29.49
C THR A 513 14.31 28.92 29.69
N ALA A 514 14.87 28.37 28.61
CA ALA A 514 15.92 27.37 28.72
C ALA A 514 17.08 27.97 29.53
N ARG A 515 17.41 27.35 30.67
CA ARG A 515 18.46 27.84 31.55
C ARG A 515 19.80 27.68 30.85
N ARG A 516 20.31 28.76 30.25
CA ARG A 516 21.65 28.77 29.66
C ARG A 516 22.69 28.47 30.74
N VAL A 517 23.51 27.46 30.52
CA VAL A 517 24.59 27.09 31.43
C VAL A 517 25.87 27.77 30.95
N ASP A 518 26.23 28.89 31.58
CA ASP A 518 27.37 29.71 31.15
C ASP A 518 28.71 28.97 31.18
N LYS A 519 28.84 27.93 32.01
CA LYS A 519 30.00 27.04 32.09
C LYS A 519 29.54 25.61 32.37
N PRO A 520 29.18 24.81 31.35
CA PRO A 520 28.71 23.46 31.58
C PRO A 520 29.85 22.59 32.14
N ARG A 521 29.53 21.81 33.18
CA ARG A 521 30.45 20.86 33.82
C ARG A 521 30.93 19.80 32.84
N PHE A 522 30.03 19.33 31.99
CA PHE A 522 30.30 18.59 30.76
C PHE A 522 29.17 18.86 29.75
N GLN A 523 29.44 18.54 28.49
CA GLN A 523 28.45 18.51 27.41
C GLN A 523 28.32 17.09 26.87
N ALA A 524 27.10 16.66 26.55
CA ALA A 524 26.83 15.30 26.10
C ALA A 524 25.91 15.27 24.88
N ALA A 525 26.38 14.70 23.77
CA ALA A 525 25.60 14.51 22.56
C ALA A 525 25.12 13.06 22.45
N PHE A 526 23.82 12.88 22.22
CA PHE A 526 23.14 11.58 22.06
C PHE A 526 22.50 11.50 20.67
N CYS A 527 21.94 10.34 20.32
CA CYS A 527 21.09 10.23 19.14
C CYS A 527 19.78 11.05 19.32
N ILE A 528 19.21 11.57 18.23
CA ILE A 528 17.84 12.15 18.17
C ILE A 528 16.71 11.11 18.35
N ASP A 529 17.03 9.91 18.84
CA ASP A 529 16.05 8.87 19.14
C ASP A 529 15.18 9.29 20.33
N ALA A 530 13.86 9.13 20.23
CA ALA A 530 12.91 9.53 21.26
C ALA A 530 13.16 8.87 22.64
N ARG A 531 13.86 7.72 22.67
CA ARG A 531 14.28 7.06 23.92
C ARG A 531 15.38 7.84 24.63
N GLU A 532 16.35 8.36 23.88
CA GLU A 532 17.46 9.16 24.41
C GLU A 532 17.00 10.51 24.94
N GLU A 533 15.95 11.12 24.38
CA GLU A 533 15.39 12.39 24.90
C GLU A 533 14.95 12.26 26.38
N SER A 534 14.36 11.12 26.77
CA SER A 534 13.99 10.88 28.17
C SER A 534 15.22 10.83 29.11
N PHE A 535 16.32 10.24 28.63
CA PHE A 535 17.58 10.16 29.37
C PHE A 535 18.28 11.52 29.45
N ARG A 536 18.29 12.28 28.34
CA ARG A 536 18.80 13.66 28.27
C ARG A 536 18.11 14.57 29.30
N ARG A 537 16.78 14.55 29.34
CA ARG A 537 16.00 15.34 30.32
C ARG A 537 16.30 14.94 31.76
N HIS A 538 16.33 13.63 32.03
CA HIS A 538 16.70 13.16 33.35
C HIS A 538 18.13 13.60 33.76
N LEU A 539 19.08 13.60 32.83
CA LEU A 539 20.45 14.05 33.07
C LEU A 539 20.51 15.56 33.39
N GLU A 540 19.77 16.38 32.65
CA GLU A 540 19.63 17.83 32.90
C GLU A 540 18.92 18.14 34.24
N GLU A 541 17.98 17.29 34.67
CA GLU A 541 17.30 17.41 35.96
C GLU A 541 18.22 17.05 37.15
N VAL A 542 18.98 15.96 37.07
CA VAL A 542 19.89 15.53 38.15
C VAL A 542 21.22 16.30 38.16
N ALA A 543 21.62 16.89 37.03
CA ALA A 543 22.80 17.73 36.89
C ALA A 543 22.48 19.03 36.12
N PRO A 544 21.84 20.03 36.77
CA PRO A 544 21.43 21.30 36.13
C PRO A 544 22.58 22.23 35.70
N ASP A 545 23.83 21.81 35.92
CA ASP A 545 25.07 22.43 35.46
C ASP A 545 25.64 21.74 34.21
N THR A 546 24.83 20.96 33.49
CA THR A 546 25.21 20.22 32.27
C THR A 546 24.32 20.59 31.10
N GLU A 547 24.75 20.26 29.87
CA GLU A 547 24.02 20.60 28.64
C GLU A 547 24.05 19.40 27.69
N THR A 548 22.89 19.05 27.12
CA THR A 548 22.77 17.88 26.24
C THR A 548 22.32 18.23 24.82
N PHE A 549 22.86 17.51 23.84
CA PHE A 549 22.60 17.70 22.41
C PHE A 549 22.01 16.42 21.78
N GLY A 550 21.24 16.58 20.71
CA GLY A 550 20.75 15.47 19.89
C GLY A 550 21.36 15.55 18.49
N ALA A 551 21.91 14.43 18.01
CA ALA A 551 22.52 14.29 16.69
C ALA A 551 21.94 13.08 15.92
N ALA A 552 22.06 13.07 14.59
CA ALA A 552 21.71 11.88 13.81
C ALA A 552 22.65 10.71 14.17
N GLY A 553 22.11 9.51 14.41
CA GLY A 553 22.84 8.39 15.05
C GLY A 553 24.04 7.79 14.31
N PHE A 554 24.33 8.22 13.07
CA PHE A 554 25.55 7.87 12.34
C PHE A 554 26.61 9.00 12.35
N PHE A 555 26.33 10.11 13.05
CA PHE A 555 27.23 11.26 13.27
C PHE A 555 27.83 11.88 12.00
N GLY A 556 27.17 11.74 10.86
CA GLY A 556 27.68 12.19 9.54
C GLY A 556 28.71 11.24 8.90
N VAL A 557 29.14 10.19 9.60
CA VAL A 557 30.22 9.27 9.16
C VAL A 557 29.66 8.15 8.28
N ALA A 558 29.27 8.48 7.04
CA ALA A 558 28.80 7.48 6.08
C ALA A 558 29.97 6.69 5.46
N MET A 559 30.08 5.40 5.80
CA MET A 559 31.17 4.53 5.34
C MET A 559 30.72 3.11 4.97
N TYR A 560 31.44 2.48 4.05
CA TYR A 560 31.46 1.03 3.87
C TYR A 560 32.43 0.42 4.89
N TYR A 561 31.91 -0.29 5.89
CA TYR A 561 32.70 -0.91 6.95
C TYR A 561 32.91 -2.40 6.69
N ARG A 562 34.13 -2.91 6.92
CA ARG A 562 34.40 -4.35 7.00
C ARG A 562 35.15 -4.67 8.29
N GLY A 563 34.51 -5.41 9.19
CA GLY A 563 35.11 -5.89 10.42
C GLY A 563 36.21 -6.93 10.17
N ALA A 564 37.07 -7.15 11.16
CA ALA A 564 38.25 -8.01 11.02
C ALA A 564 37.91 -9.48 10.71
N ALA A 565 36.67 -9.91 10.97
CA ALA A 565 36.18 -11.25 10.66
C ALA A 565 35.18 -11.32 9.50
N ASP A 566 34.81 -10.17 8.92
CA ASP A 566 33.75 -10.07 7.90
C ASP A 566 34.31 -10.33 6.50
N ALA A 567 33.54 -11.01 5.66
CA ALA A 567 33.94 -11.30 4.28
C ALA A 567 33.74 -10.11 3.33
N HIS A 568 32.67 -9.32 3.57
CA HIS A 568 32.19 -8.26 2.69
C HIS A 568 32.09 -6.92 3.44
N TYR A 569 32.04 -5.82 2.70
CA TYR A 569 31.72 -4.52 3.29
C TYR A 569 30.23 -4.39 3.56
N THR A 570 29.87 -3.67 4.61
CA THR A 570 28.50 -3.27 4.97
C THR A 570 28.42 -1.74 5.01
N ALA A 571 27.45 -1.15 4.31
CA ALA A 571 27.23 0.29 4.34
C ALA A 571 26.61 0.76 5.66
N LEU A 572 27.38 1.44 6.50
CA LEU A 572 26.94 2.02 7.77
C LEU A 572 26.44 3.45 7.55
N CYS A 573 25.23 3.57 7.01
CA CYS A 573 24.51 4.83 6.79
C CYS A 573 23.03 4.54 6.47
N PRO A 574 22.13 5.55 6.54
CA PRO A 574 20.75 5.42 6.07
C PRO A 574 20.66 4.87 4.64
N ILE A 575 19.57 4.19 4.29
CA ILE A 575 19.43 3.49 2.99
C ILE A 575 19.60 4.44 1.79
N VAL A 576 19.05 5.67 1.91
CA VAL A 576 19.12 6.75 0.90
C VAL A 576 20.52 7.34 0.72
N VAL A 577 21.47 7.03 1.61
CA VAL A 577 22.86 7.46 1.51
C VAL A 577 23.68 6.38 0.78
N GLN A 578 24.56 6.83 -0.12
CA GLN A 578 25.62 6.02 -0.67
C GLN A 578 26.95 6.49 -0.05
N PRO A 579 27.64 5.65 0.74
CA PRO A 579 28.96 6.01 1.26
C PRO A 579 29.95 6.28 0.14
N LYS A 580 30.91 7.18 0.40
CA LYS A 580 32.05 7.46 -0.48
C LYS A 580 33.38 6.95 0.07
N HIS A 581 33.38 6.39 1.28
CA HIS A 581 34.58 6.01 2.01
C HIS A 581 34.49 4.55 2.46
N TRP A 582 35.62 3.85 2.47
CA TRP A 582 35.74 2.48 2.94
C TRP A 582 36.58 2.47 4.22
N VAL A 583 36.16 1.75 5.25
CA VAL A 583 36.90 1.56 6.50
C VAL A 583 37.05 0.08 6.77
N VAL A 584 38.26 -0.33 7.10
CA VAL A 584 38.60 -1.71 7.43
C VAL A 584 39.08 -1.79 8.87
N GLU A 585 38.58 -2.77 9.59
CA GLU A 585 39.13 -3.17 10.88
C GLU A 585 40.25 -4.20 10.66
N ASP A 586 41.50 -3.78 10.87
CA ASP A 586 42.68 -4.62 10.77
C ASP A 586 43.03 -5.22 12.15
N VAL A 587 43.56 -6.45 12.16
CA VAL A 587 44.16 -7.02 13.38
C VAL A 587 45.55 -6.44 13.60
N VAL A 588 45.87 -6.08 14.86
CA VAL A 588 47.22 -5.61 15.21
C VAL A 588 48.25 -6.73 14.99
N TYR A 589 49.36 -6.42 14.31
CA TYR A 589 50.37 -7.35 13.80
C TYR A 589 50.79 -8.47 14.77
N THR A 590 50.96 -8.14 16.06
CA THR A 590 51.28 -9.08 17.15
C THR A 590 50.32 -10.27 17.27
N PHE A 591 49.07 -10.12 16.81
CA PHE A 591 48.04 -11.16 16.84
C PHE A 591 47.71 -11.72 15.45
N GLU A 592 48.40 -11.32 14.39
CA GLU A 592 48.02 -11.69 13.01
C GLU A 592 48.13 -13.21 12.76
N LEU A 593 49.17 -13.87 13.28
CA LEU A 593 49.31 -15.33 13.24
C LEU A 593 48.18 -16.05 13.99
N ALA A 594 47.79 -15.55 15.15
CA ALA A 594 46.68 -16.08 15.93
C ALA A 594 45.34 -15.85 15.22
N HIS A 595 45.15 -14.69 14.58
CA HIS A 595 44.00 -14.40 13.75
C HIS A 595 43.93 -15.30 12.53
N ARG A 596 45.03 -15.47 11.76
CA ARG A 596 45.08 -16.37 10.60
C ARG A 596 44.70 -17.81 10.99
N ARG A 597 45.14 -18.29 12.16
CA ARG A 597 44.68 -19.58 12.73
C ARG A 597 43.16 -19.56 13.02
N ARG A 598 42.67 -18.61 13.83
CA ARG A 598 41.24 -18.50 14.19
C ARG A 598 40.32 -18.27 12.97
N ALA A 599 40.78 -17.56 11.95
CA ALA A 599 40.04 -17.33 10.70
C ALA A 599 39.95 -18.62 9.87
N ARG A 600 41.02 -19.43 9.82
CA ARG A 600 40.96 -20.80 9.27
C ARG A 600 40.02 -21.68 10.09
N THR A 601 40.05 -21.60 11.42
CA THR A 601 39.11 -22.32 12.29
C THR A 601 37.66 -21.86 12.09
N ARG A 602 37.40 -20.56 11.94
CA ARG A 602 36.08 -20.01 11.58
C ARG A 602 35.59 -20.55 10.24
N ARG A 603 36.43 -20.51 9.21
CA ARG A 603 36.09 -21.07 7.89
C ARG A 603 35.83 -22.56 7.98
N ALA A 604 36.70 -23.34 8.62
CA ALA A 604 36.51 -24.78 8.79
C ALA A 604 35.24 -25.12 9.59
N LEU A 605 34.94 -24.42 10.69
CA LEU A 605 33.71 -24.60 11.46
C LEU A 605 32.47 -24.15 10.67
N GLY A 606 32.56 -23.06 9.91
CA GLY A 606 31.49 -22.59 9.03
C GLY A 606 31.19 -23.59 7.92
N THR A 607 32.22 -24.08 7.22
CA THR A 607 32.11 -25.13 6.20
C THR A 607 31.58 -26.44 6.80
N ALA A 608 32.08 -26.87 7.97
CA ALA A 608 31.58 -28.07 8.64
C ALA A 608 30.13 -27.92 9.12
N SER A 609 29.75 -26.75 9.66
CA SER A 609 28.37 -26.45 10.05
C SER A 609 27.44 -26.39 8.84
N HIS A 610 27.90 -25.83 7.71
CA HIS A 610 27.15 -25.81 6.47
C HIS A 610 26.98 -27.21 5.88
N GLN A 611 28.04 -28.03 5.85
CA GLN A 611 27.99 -29.43 5.44
C GLN A 611 27.12 -30.29 6.37
N MET A 612 27.13 -30.04 7.67
CA MET A 612 26.24 -30.69 8.64
C MET A 612 24.79 -30.28 8.43
N HIS A 613 24.52 -29.01 8.11
CA HIS A 613 23.18 -28.51 7.79
C HIS A 613 22.65 -29.13 6.48
N LEU A 614 23.48 -29.16 5.42
CA LEU A 614 23.20 -29.88 4.18
C LEU A 614 22.91 -31.37 4.44
N GLY A 615 23.77 -32.04 5.21
CA GLY A 615 23.62 -33.44 5.60
C GLY A 615 22.37 -33.70 6.46
N SER A 616 21.90 -32.70 7.22
CA SER A 616 20.68 -32.80 8.03
C SER A 616 19.38 -32.74 7.20
N ARG A 617 19.47 -32.26 5.95
CA ARG A 617 18.33 -32.16 5.01
C ARG A 617 18.19 -33.36 4.05
N SER A 618 19.14 -34.30 4.04
CA SER A 618 19.00 -35.54 3.25
C SER A 618 18.05 -36.54 3.94
N MET A 619 17.31 -37.34 3.17
CA MET A 619 16.31 -38.26 3.75
C MET A 619 16.90 -39.27 4.75
N ALA A 620 18.09 -39.83 4.46
CA ALA A 620 18.70 -40.88 5.29
C ALA A 620 19.64 -40.30 6.37
N SER A 621 20.61 -39.45 5.98
CA SER A 621 21.52 -38.85 6.96
C SER A 621 20.82 -37.81 7.83
N GLY A 622 19.78 -37.14 7.32
CA GLY A 622 18.99 -36.17 8.06
C GLY A 622 18.11 -36.78 9.13
N ALA A 623 17.51 -37.95 8.89
CA ALA A 623 16.81 -38.69 9.93
C ALA A 623 17.77 -39.09 11.08
N LEU A 624 18.96 -39.62 10.73
CA LEU A 624 19.97 -40.03 11.69
C LEU A 624 20.54 -38.86 12.50
N LEU A 625 20.91 -37.76 11.82
CA LEU A 625 21.39 -36.52 12.42
C LEU A 625 20.31 -35.88 13.29
N THR A 626 19.06 -35.79 12.83
CA THR A 626 17.98 -35.16 13.60
C THR A 626 17.64 -35.96 14.86
N ALA A 627 17.60 -37.30 14.78
CA ALA A 627 17.37 -38.14 15.94
C ALA A 627 18.51 -38.02 16.98
N SER A 628 19.77 -37.98 16.53
CA SER A 628 20.94 -37.97 17.41
C SER A 628 21.27 -36.57 17.95
N VAL A 629 21.28 -35.56 17.08
CA VAL A 629 21.62 -34.17 17.39
C VAL A 629 20.42 -33.43 17.99
N GLY A 630 19.18 -33.74 17.58
CA GLY A 630 17.98 -33.10 18.13
C GLY A 630 17.79 -33.37 19.63
N VAL A 631 18.03 -34.61 20.07
CA VAL A 631 18.05 -34.98 21.50
C VAL A 631 19.14 -34.20 22.24
N LEU A 632 20.37 -34.15 21.69
CA LEU A 632 21.48 -33.40 22.28
C LEU A 632 21.26 -31.87 22.28
N ALA A 633 20.52 -31.33 21.31
CA ALA A 633 20.16 -29.92 21.19
C ALA A 633 18.98 -29.52 22.10
N SER A 634 18.13 -30.47 22.51
CA SER A 634 17.08 -30.24 23.49
C SER A 634 17.65 -29.86 24.88
N ILE A 635 18.79 -30.44 25.26
CA ILE A 635 19.46 -30.19 26.54
C ILE A 635 19.84 -28.70 26.72
N PRO A 636 20.58 -28.05 25.80
CA PRO A 636 20.86 -26.62 25.91
C PRO A 636 19.63 -25.73 25.69
N MET A 637 18.56 -26.19 25.02
CA MET A 637 17.27 -25.48 24.96
C MET A 637 16.61 -25.44 26.35
N VAL A 638 16.44 -26.60 27.01
CA VAL A 638 15.91 -26.69 28.37
C VAL A 638 16.79 -25.91 29.36
N ALA A 639 18.12 -25.99 29.23
CA ALA A 639 19.05 -25.23 30.05
C ALA A 639 19.06 -23.71 29.76
N ARG A 640 18.62 -23.24 28.58
CA ARG A 640 18.37 -21.81 28.33
C ARG A 640 17.16 -21.30 29.12
N VAL A 641 16.12 -22.12 29.25
CA VAL A 641 14.90 -21.78 30.00
C VAL A 641 15.14 -21.84 31.50
N LEU A 642 15.72 -22.94 32.00
CA LEU A 642 15.92 -23.16 33.44
C LEU A 642 17.14 -22.42 34.00
N PHE A 643 18.20 -22.25 33.22
CA PHE A 643 19.49 -21.68 33.67
C PHE A 643 20.06 -20.63 32.70
N PRO A 644 19.30 -19.57 32.33
CA PRO A 644 19.69 -18.62 31.29
C PRO A 644 21.06 -17.97 31.52
N ARG A 645 21.40 -17.64 32.78
CA ARG A 645 22.69 -17.03 33.15
C ARG A 645 23.88 -17.99 32.93
N LEU A 646 23.71 -19.27 33.28
CA LEU A 646 24.76 -20.29 33.09
C LEU A 646 25.00 -20.55 31.60
N THR A 647 23.92 -20.74 30.84
CA THR A 647 24.00 -21.02 29.40
C THR A 647 24.53 -19.81 28.62
N ALA A 648 24.22 -18.57 29.04
CA ALA A 648 24.83 -17.35 28.50
C ALA A 648 26.31 -17.16 28.88
N LYS A 649 26.78 -17.79 29.98
CA LYS A 649 28.21 -17.83 30.35
C LYS A 649 28.94 -18.84 29.47
N ILE A 650 28.44 -20.08 29.37
CA ILE A 650 29.00 -21.15 28.53
C ILE A 650 29.09 -20.72 27.07
N ARG A 651 28.03 -20.11 26.51
CA ARG A 651 28.03 -19.59 25.13
C ARG A 651 29.11 -18.52 24.91
N ARG A 652 29.37 -17.66 25.90
CA ARG A 652 30.45 -16.66 25.84
C ARG A 652 31.83 -17.30 25.87
N THR A 653 32.07 -18.30 26.73
CA THR A 653 33.37 -19.01 26.76
C THR A 653 33.63 -19.80 25.48
N ALA A 654 32.61 -20.49 24.94
CA ALA A 654 32.73 -21.20 23.67
C ALA A 654 32.98 -20.25 22.48
N GLY A 655 32.24 -19.13 22.44
CA GLY A 655 32.43 -18.10 21.41
C GLY A 655 33.82 -17.47 21.42
N ALA A 656 34.45 -17.32 22.60
CA ALA A 656 35.79 -16.73 22.73
C ALA A 656 36.91 -17.52 22.01
N PHE A 657 36.71 -18.82 21.74
CA PHE A 657 37.65 -19.64 20.96
C PHE A 657 37.66 -19.25 19.47
N VAL A 658 36.54 -18.73 18.98
CA VAL A 658 36.25 -18.48 17.55
C VAL A 658 36.21 -16.97 17.23
N ALA A 659 36.01 -16.14 18.26
CA ALA A 659 35.96 -14.69 18.19
C ALA A 659 37.20 -14.03 17.54
N PRO A 660 37.06 -12.81 16.99
CA PRO A 660 38.19 -11.96 16.65
C PRO A 660 39.20 -11.85 17.81
N PRO A 661 40.49 -11.62 17.54
CA PRO A 661 41.43 -11.27 18.61
C PRO A 661 40.97 -9.98 19.31
N PRO A 662 41.22 -9.82 20.62
CA PRO A 662 40.65 -8.73 21.42
C PRO A 662 41.26 -7.34 21.12
N VAL A 663 42.23 -7.25 20.20
CA VAL A 663 42.89 -5.99 19.81
C VAL A 663 42.89 -5.88 18.29
N THR A 664 41.99 -5.04 17.80
CA THR A 664 41.88 -4.60 16.40
C THR A 664 42.19 -3.10 16.32
N ARG A 665 42.39 -2.59 15.11
CA ARG A 665 42.51 -1.17 14.82
C ARG A 665 41.67 -0.83 13.58
N LEU A 666 41.00 0.31 13.60
CA LEU A 666 40.35 0.84 12.40
C LEU A 666 41.40 1.55 11.54
N ARG A 667 41.43 1.28 10.24
CA ARG A 667 42.17 2.11 9.28
C ARG A 667 41.29 3.29 8.87
N LEU A 668 41.41 4.36 9.65
CA LEU A 668 40.62 5.58 9.52
C LEU A 668 41.25 6.62 8.59
N GLU A 669 42.59 6.63 8.48
CA GLU A 669 43.31 7.62 7.67
C GLU A 669 43.69 7.07 6.30
N ARG A 670 43.44 7.89 5.27
CA ARG A 670 43.68 7.62 3.86
C ARG A 670 44.83 8.47 3.33
N THR A 671 45.75 7.85 2.60
CA THR A 671 46.93 8.52 2.02
C THR A 671 46.80 8.86 0.54
N SER A 672 45.86 8.24 -0.19
CA SER A 672 45.58 8.55 -1.59
C SER A 672 44.88 9.91 -1.78
N GLY A 673 44.81 10.38 -3.03
CA GLY A 673 43.93 11.49 -3.43
C GLY A 673 42.45 11.09 -3.43
N GLU A 674 42.11 9.88 -3.89
CA GLU A 674 40.72 9.40 -4.06
C GLU A 674 40.37 8.20 -3.16
N PRO A 675 39.15 8.13 -2.59
CA PRO A 675 38.72 7.01 -1.77
C PRO A 675 38.32 5.78 -2.60
N GLY A 676 38.50 4.58 -2.04
CA GLY A 676 38.16 3.33 -2.73
C GLY A 676 38.35 2.09 -1.85
N PRO A 677 37.90 0.91 -2.31
CA PRO A 677 38.04 -0.36 -1.57
C PRO A 677 39.46 -0.93 -1.56
N HIS A 678 40.38 -0.32 -2.32
CA HIS A 678 41.79 -0.71 -2.44
C HIS A 678 42.67 -0.08 -1.37
N ASN A 679 43.87 -0.65 -1.16
CA ASN A 679 44.61 -0.49 0.10
C ASN A 679 44.89 0.98 0.49
N GLU A 680 45.29 1.81 -0.47
CA GLU A 680 45.63 3.24 -0.26
C GLU A 680 44.40 4.16 -0.22
N GLY A 681 43.25 3.70 -0.72
CA GLY A 681 41.98 4.44 -0.77
C GLY A 681 41.05 4.22 0.42
N ILE A 682 41.45 3.37 1.38
CA ILE A 682 40.69 3.09 2.60
C ILE A 682 40.96 4.18 3.65
N GLY A 683 39.89 4.65 4.29
CA GLY A 683 39.85 5.71 5.27
C GLY A 683 39.28 7.02 4.72
N PHE A 684 39.49 8.07 5.49
CA PHE A 684 39.21 9.47 5.22
C PHE A 684 40.54 10.24 5.23
N SER A 685 40.64 11.31 4.45
CA SER A 685 41.68 12.30 4.64
C SER A 685 41.42 13.10 5.93
N VAL A 686 42.46 13.69 6.52
CA VAL A 686 42.34 14.54 7.72
C VAL A 686 41.35 15.69 7.50
N ARG A 687 41.29 16.23 6.28
CA ARG A 687 40.32 17.27 5.91
C ARG A 687 38.89 16.75 5.92
N GLU A 688 38.61 15.60 5.30
CA GLU A 688 37.27 14.99 5.32
C GLU A 688 36.81 14.70 6.76
N MET A 689 37.70 14.22 7.64
CA MET A 689 37.38 14.01 9.06
C MET A 689 37.08 15.32 9.79
N ALA A 690 37.85 16.38 9.54
CA ALA A 690 37.62 17.71 10.12
C ALA A 690 36.30 18.31 9.63
N ASP A 691 36.02 18.24 8.32
CA ASP A 691 34.79 18.75 7.70
C ASP A 691 33.54 18.03 8.25
N ILE A 692 33.61 16.72 8.49
CA ILE A 692 32.53 15.93 9.13
C ILE A 692 32.33 16.38 10.58
N GLY A 693 33.40 16.48 11.37
CA GLY A 693 33.34 16.89 12.77
C GLY A 693 32.84 18.33 12.95
N GLU A 694 33.31 19.27 12.13
CA GLU A 694 32.85 20.65 12.13
C GLU A 694 31.36 20.74 11.77
N ARG A 695 30.93 20.04 10.71
CA ARG A 695 29.52 20.00 10.32
C ARG A 695 28.65 19.46 11.43
N MET A 696 29.04 18.33 12.03
CA MET A 696 28.29 17.70 13.11
C MET A 696 28.15 18.61 14.35
N LEU A 697 29.21 19.36 14.70
CA LEU A 697 29.17 20.38 15.75
C LEU A 697 28.30 21.59 15.40
N ARG A 698 28.33 22.05 14.14
CA ARG A 698 27.45 23.13 13.64
C ARG A 698 25.98 22.72 13.66
N ASP A 699 25.67 21.51 13.19
CA ASP A 699 24.30 20.99 13.07
C ASP A 699 23.61 20.87 14.44
N ILE A 700 24.36 20.54 15.51
CA ILE A 700 23.84 20.53 16.89
C ILE A 700 23.92 21.90 17.60
N GLY A 701 24.45 22.93 16.94
CA GLY A 701 24.63 24.29 17.50
C GLY A 701 25.84 24.47 18.42
N LEU A 702 26.62 23.42 18.70
CA LEU A 702 27.80 23.46 19.57
C LEU A 702 29.01 24.05 18.83
N THR A 703 28.96 25.36 18.61
CA THR A 703 29.99 26.15 17.89
C THR A 703 30.81 27.06 18.81
N SER A 704 30.39 27.20 20.07
CA SER A 704 31.03 28.02 21.10
C SER A 704 30.66 27.50 22.49
N ASN A 705 31.24 28.07 23.54
CA ASN A 705 31.01 27.66 24.94
C ASN A 705 31.26 26.16 25.21
N PHE A 706 32.33 25.61 24.65
CA PHE A 706 32.72 24.21 24.88
C PHE A 706 33.06 23.96 26.35
N ALA A 707 32.42 22.95 26.93
CA ALA A 707 32.81 22.40 28.23
C ALA A 707 34.20 21.76 28.14
N ARG A 708 34.86 21.60 29.29
CA ARG A 708 36.15 20.89 29.38
C ARG A 708 36.07 19.41 28.99
N LEU A 709 34.86 18.85 28.97
CA LEU A 709 34.57 17.47 28.58
C LEU A 709 33.33 17.48 27.69
N VAL A 710 33.50 17.05 26.44
CA VAL A 710 32.42 16.82 25.48
C VAL A 710 32.37 15.31 25.22
N ILE A 711 31.19 14.71 25.36
CA ILE A 711 30.99 13.25 25.28
C ILE A 711 30.00 12.96 24.15
N PHE A 712 30.35 12.02 23.27
CA PHE A 712 29.45 11.52 22.22
C PHE A 712 28.99 10.10 22.58
N PHE A 713 27.69 9.95 22.82
CA PHE A 713 27.05 8.68 23.15
C PHE A 713 26.43 8.05 21.89
N GLY A 714 27.13 7.06 21.33
CA GLY A 714 26.57 6.16 20.34
C GLY A 714 25.90 4.96 21.01
N HIS A 715 24.71 4.57 20.55
CA HIS A 715 24.01 3.37 21.01
C HIS A 715 23.97 2.28 19.92
N GLY A 716 24.22 1.03 20.31
CA GLY A 716 23.98 -0.12 19.43
C GLY A 716 22.51 -0.53 19.40
N SER A 717 22.05 -1.11 18.30
CA SER A 717 20.77 -1.84 18.24
C SER A 717 21.04 -3.34 18.08
N PHE A 718 20.25 -4.18 18.74
CA PHE A 718 20.34 -5.63 18.63
C PHE A 718 18.93 -6.22 18.63
N CYS A 719 18.52 -6.80 17.51
CA CYS A 719 17.23 -7.47 17.37
C CYS A 719 17.40 -8.98 17.60
N LEU A 720 16.52 -9.57 18.42
CA LEU A 720 16.48 -11.02 18.67
C LEU A 720 15.39 -11.76 17.87
N ASN A 721 14.52 -11.02 17.17
CA ASN A 721 13.29 -11.57 16.57
C ASN A 721 13.45 -12.15 15.15
N ASN A 722 14.65 -12.11 14.57
CA ASN A 722 14.94 -12.78 13.31
C ASN A 722 16.43 -13.22 13.31
N PRO A 723 16.72 -14.50 13.61
CA PRO A 723 18.10 -14.99 13.79
C PRO A 723 18.87 -15.21 12.49
#